data_AF-A0A373VTD7-F1
#
_entry.id   AF-A0A373VTD7-F1
#
_cell.length_a   1.000
_cell.length_b   1.000
_cell.length_c   1.000
_cell.angle_alpha   90.00
_cell.angle_beta   90.00
_cell.angle_gamma   90.00
#
_symmetry.space_group_name_H-M   'P 1'
#
loop_
_entity.id
_entity.type
_entity.pdbx_description
1 polymer ?
#
loop_
_entity_poly.entity_id
_entity_poly.type
_entity_poly.pdbx_seq_one_letter_code
_entity_poly.pdbx_strand_id
1 'polypeptide(L)'
;MKKTSLKLLLFSFVMSLLMIIPTKVNAEEIIPVNISVKYGQTEARRILDMINELRTSPTDAWAWDKTDTKQEAYSGLKELVYDYDLERLAMKRAAEIALSYDHTRPNGQGPFTIYTEESITTWYAGENIAAGSTNFYSSAEVVNRGWREDTEPYAGQGHRRNMLSYDFNCVGVGHVTYNGYDYWVEEFAYRPSVNTTETPANDSWQTVTVSVTQSWLKSFKPIFDQDSYILQLGETVTPNITPVIYLENSWGAIGTVLDTPTISIDDPSIATYSDGKIIGLKEGTTTLTTSLYGLPSTTSATIIVHDCDNHWDGGVITKVPTCIVEGERTYTCAICNNTKIEKIGIDATKHLHSEIRNQKEASCKEEGYTGDKYCPDCGTKLSSGNTIAKTENHSWNKGVITKKPTCAETGVKTYTCGICNKTRTENIAKTTEHLHTEIRNKKAATCGETGYTGDTYCTDCGTKVSSGKTIAKLTTHTWDDGKVTTEPTCTAKGVRTFTCSICAKTKTASIAATGHQHTEIRKKKDATCGEDGYTGNTYCTDCKKTISYGQTITKTGNHTWDDGKVTKEPTCTANGVTTFTCIVCEKSKTRSIKAPGHSYGEYVVVKEPTTTENGLKSKTCSACGKVYSVTLAKISSKATTKTPTTSSQDAQTSKITTKKIKLNCKKLTLKKGKTFKFKVTLTPINSRDRITYVTSNKKVVKVYRNGRIKALKKGKAKITVISGTKKFVCKVTVK
;
A
#
# COMPACT_ATOMS: atom_id res chain seq x y z
N MET A 1 28.45 -18.00 89.35
CA MET A 1 28.34 -19.30 88.65
C MET A 1 29.17 -19.24 87.38
N LYS A 2 30.19 -20.11 87.29
CA LYS A 2 31.13 -20.22 86.18
C LYS A 2 30.38 -20.58 84.88
N LYS A 3 30.63 -19.87 83.78
CA LYS A 3 30.39 -20.41 82.43
C LYS A 3 31.73 -20.59 81.73
N THR A 4 31.87 -21.82 81.25
CA THR A 4 33.03 -22.51 80.73
C THR A 4 33.47 -21.95 79.38
N SER A 5 34.79 -21.91 79.19
CA SER A 5 35.50 -21.75 77.92
C SER A 5 35.16 -22.85 76.91
N LEU A 6 35.37 -22.63 75.60
CA LEU A 6 36.48 -23.22 74.83
C LEU A 6 36.47 -22.78 73.33
N LYS A 7 37.55 -22.09 72.93
CA LYS A 7 38.39 -22.16 71.69
C LYS A 7 37.71 -22.25 70.30
N LEU A 8 37.98 -21.37 69.33
CA LEU A 8 39.24 -21.03 68.60
C LEU A 8 39.16 -21.62 67.18
N LEU A 9 39.14 -20.78 66.15
CA LEU A 9 40.03 -20.89 65.00
C LEU A 9 39.93 -19.65 64.11
N LEU A 10 40.97 -18.82 64.19
CA LEU A 10 41.37 -17.88 63.15
C LEU A 10 41.69 -18.66 61.87
N PHE A 11 41.17 -18.21 60.74
CA PHE A 11 41.92 -18.29 59.48
C PHE A 11 41.93 -16.89 58.86
N SER A 12 43.12 -16.28 58.89
CA SER A 12 43.46 -15.07 58.16
C SER A 12 43.63 -15.45 56.68
N PHE A 13 42.87 -14.80 55.80
CA PHE A 13 43.27 -14.67 54.41
C PHE A 13 43.19 -13.19 54.04
N VAL A 14 44.37 -12.58 53.95
CA VAL A 14 44.59 -11.25 53.40
C VAL A 14 44.23 -11.33 51.92
N MET A 15 43.11 -10.73 51.53
CA MET A 15 42.80 -10.47 50.12
C MET A 15 42.80 -8.95 49.93
N SER A 16 43.73 -8.49 49.12
CA SER A 16 43.91 -7.09 48.72
C SER A 16 42.59 -6.46 48.30
N LEU A 17 42.17 -5.42 49.02
CA LEU A 17 41.07 -4.56 48.64
C LEU A 17 41.53 -3.69 47.45
N LEU A 18 41.38 -4.19 46.22
CA LEU A 18 41.28 -3.30 45.07
C LEU A 18 39.98 -2.51 45.24
N MET A 19 40.10 -1.22 45.58
CA MET A 19 39.01 -0.26 45.46
C MET A 19 38.60 -0.21 43.98
N ILE A 20 37.64 -1.04 43.61
CA ILE A 20 36.87 -0.87 42.39
C ILE A 20 35.97 0.33 42.65
N ILE A 21 36.37 1.49 42.12
CA ILE A 21 35.47 2.61 41.94
C ILE A 21 34.32 2.06 41.10
N PRO A 22 33.06 2.01 41.58
CA PRO A 22 31.95 1.60 40.75
C PRO A 22 31.79 2.68 39.69
N THR A 23 32.29 2.40 38.48
CA THR A 23 31.81 3.10 37.30
C THR A 23 30.32 2.83 37.26
N LYS A 24 29.51 3.86 37.57
CA LYS A 24 28.10 3.88 37.20
C LYS A 24 28.08 3.88 35.68
N VAL A 25 28.15 2.70 35.07
CA VAL A 25 27.67 2.50 33.72
C VAL A 25 26.16 2.64 33.87
N ASN A 26 25.63 3.82 33.57
CA ASN A 26 24.18 3.99 33.48
C ASN A 26 23.70 2.95 32.46
N ALA A 27 22.86 2.01 32.89
CA ALA A 27 22.18 1.13 31.96
C ALA A 27 21.44 2.02 30.96
N GLU A 28 21.66 1.76 29.68
CA GLU A 28 21.10 2.56 28.60
C GLU A 28 19.56 2.49 28.66
N GLU A 29 18.90 3.62 28.48
CA GLU A 29 17.44 3.71 28.60
C GLU A 29 16.77 2.90 27.49
N ILE A 30 15.83 2.03 27.87
CA ILE A 30 15.05 1.18 26.96
C ILE A 30 13.63 1.73 26.85
N ILE A 31 13.19 1.98 25.63
CA ILE A 31 11.89 2.55 25.29
C ILE A 31 11.01 1.46 24.66
N PRO A 32 9.76 1.28 25.12
CA PRO A 32 8.80 0.45 24.43
C PRO A 32 8.25 1.18 23.19
N VAL A 33 8.44 0.59 22.01
CA VAL A 33 7.97 1.11 20.73
C VAL A 33 6.88 0.21 20.18
N ASN A 34 5.70 0.75 19.94
CA ASN A 34 4.55 0.00 19.42
C ASN A 34 4.47 0.12 17.89
N ILE A 35 4.46 -1.01 17.20
CA ILE A 35 4.30 -1.10 15.75
C ILE A 35 3.12 -1.98 15.35
N SER A 36 2.53 -1.70 14.19
CA SER A 36 1.54 -2.57 13.57
C SER A 36 2.19 -3.39 12.47
N VAL A 37 2.24 -4.71 12.65
CA VAL A 37 2.81 -5.65 11.67
C VAL A 37 1.77 -6.69 11.28
N LYS A 38 1.83 -7.18 10.04
CA LYS A 38 0.97 -8.29 9.62
C LYS A 38 1.73 -9.59 9.80
N TYR A 39 1.19 -10.52 10.58
CA TYR A 39 1.79 -11.84 10.75
C TYR A 39 1.58 -12.68 9.48
N GLY A 40 2.49 -13.61 9.21
CA GLY A 40 2.41 -14.56 8.10
C GLY A 40 2.83 -15.98 8.49
N GLN A 41 2.33 -16.47 9.64
CA GLN A 41 2.71 -17.77 10.20
C GLN A 41 2.39 -18.95 9.29
N THR A 42 1.29 -18.91 8.54
CA THR A 42 0.94 -20.00 7.61
C THR A 42 2.05 -20.21 6.57
N GLU A 43 2.59 -19.12 6.06
CA GLU A 43 3.66 -19.16 5.06
C GLU A 43 5.00 -19.55 5.70
N ALA A 44 5.35 -18.97 6.86
CA ALA A 44 6.57 -19.28 7.61
C ALA A 44 6.72 -20.78 7.92
N ARG A 45 5.64 -21.44 8.34
CA ARG A 45 5.64 -22.88 8.69
C ARG A 45 6.03 -23.79 7.54
N ARG A 46 5.87 -23.36 6.28
CA ARG A 46 6.26 -24.16 5.10
C ARG A 46 7.78 -24.34 4.99
N ILE A 47 8.57 -23.47 5.62
CA ILE A 47 10.04 -23.49 5.54
C ILE A 47 10.64 -24.76 6.16
N LEU A 48 10.01 -25.34 7.18
CA LEU A 48 10.46 -26.58 7.81
C LEU A 48 10.71 -27.71 6.80
N ASP A 49 9.75 -27.93 5.90
CA ASP A 49 9.82 -29.01 4.92
C ASP A 49 11.02 -28.79 3.98
N MET A 50 11.32 -27.54 3.63
CA MET A 50 12.44 -27.18 2.75
C MET A 50 13.80 -27.30 3.45
N ILE A 51 13.90 -26.90 4.72
CA ILE A 51 15.10 -27.14 5.54
C ILE A 51 15.36 -28.65 5.62
N ASN A 52 14.33 -29.45 5.91
CA ASN A 52 14.46 -30.90 6.06
C ASN A 52 14.74 -31.60 4.73
N GLU A 53 14.23 -31.10 3.60
CA GLU A 53 14.62 -31.54 2.26
C GLU A 53 16.11 -31.30 2.01
N LEU A 54 16.62 -30.10 2.36
CA LEU A 54 18.05 -29.78 2.27
C LEU A 54 18.89 -30.72 3.17
N ARG A 55 18.53 -30.85 4.46
CA ARG A 55 19.29 -31.64 5.45
C ARG A 55 19.37 -33.12 5.10
N THR A 56 18.29 -33.69 4.55
CA THR A 56 18.22 -35.12 4.22
C THR A 56 18.65 -35.43 2.78
N SER A 57 18.95 -34.40 1.98
CA SER A 57 19.37 -34.58 0.60
C SER A 57 20.79 -35.18 0.52
N PRO A 58 20.99 -36.29 -0.20
CA PRO A 58 22.32 -36.87 -0.40
C PRO A 58 23.20 -36.03 -1.35
N THR A 59 22.63 -35.05 -2.04
CA THR A 59 23.31 -34.23 -3.05
C THR A 59 23.36 -32.75 -2.69
N ASP A 60 22.41 -32.27 -1.87
CA ASP A 60 22.30 -30.84 -1.56
C ASP A 60 22.77 -30.52 -0.13
N ALA A 61 22.97 -31.51 0.73
CA ALA A 61 23.54 -31.29 2.07
C ALA A 61 25.07 -31.12 2.00
N TRP A 62 25.54 -29.94 1.59
CA TRP A 62 26.97 -29.62 1.51
C TRP A 62 27.21 -28.15 1.84
N ALA A 63 28.41 -27.77 2.29
CA ALA A 63 28.86 -26.38 2.31
C ALA A 63 30.30 -26.30 1.75
N TRP A 64 30.73 -25.15 1.25
CA TRP A 64 32.12 -24.95 0.87
C TRP A 64 33.05 -25.13 2.08
N ASP A 65 34.30 -25.51 1.84
CA ASP A 65 35.36 -25.37 2.82
C ASP A 65 35.83 -23.90 2.90
N LYS A 66 36.59 -23.55 3.95
CA LYS A 66 37.07 -22.18 4.17
C LYS A 66 37.92 -21.61 3.02
N THR A 67 38.40 -22.46 2.12
CA THR A 67 39.27 -22.11 0.98
C THR A 67 38.51 -22.05 -0.35
N ASP A 68 37.20 -22.32 -0.36
CA ASP A 68 36.37 -22.37 -1.58
C ASP A 68 36.86 -23.36 -2.64
N THR A 69 37.61 -24.37 -2.22
CA THR A 69 38.22 -25.37 -3.11
C THR A 69 37.44 -26.68 -3.17
N LYS A 70 36.63 -26.96 -2.13
CA LYS A 70 35.92 -28.22 -2.00
C LYS A 70 34.58 -28.04 -1.31
N GLN A 71 33.56 -28.76 -1.78
CA GLN A 71 32.31 -28.91 -1.06
C GLN A 71 32.43 -30.04 -0.04
N GLU A 72 32.19 -29.74 1.23
CA GLU A 72 32.10 -30.69 2.32
C GLU A 72 30.65 -31.19 2.46
N ALA A 73 30.46 -32.50 2.28
CA ALA A 73 29.14 -33.12 2.43
C ALA A 73 28.78 -33.30 3.91
N TYR A 74 27.56 -32.88 4.27
CA TYR A 74 26.96 -33.09 5.57
C TYR A 74 26.09 -34.35 5.52
N SER A 75 26.59 -35.46 6.07
CA SER A 75 25.94 -36.77 5.99
C SER A 75 25.33 -37.19 7.32
N GLY A 76 24.17 -37.86 7.26
CA GLY A 76 23.51 -38.40 8.47
C GLY A 76 22.81 -37.35 9.34
N LEU A 77 22.59 -36.14 8.81
CA LEU A 77 21.74 -35.15 9.46
C LEU A 77 20.33 -35.70 9.66
N LYS A 78 19.76 -35.41 10.83
CA LYS A 78 18.36 -35.71 11.15
C LYS A 78 17.48 -34.52 10.76
N GLU A 79 16.23 -34.82 10.41
CA GLU A 79 15.18 -33.81 10.28
C GLU A 79 15.06 -33.02 11.59
N LEU A 80 14.91 -31.71 11.48
CA LEU A 80 14.54 -30.83 12.58
C LEU A 80 13.05 -30.97 12.87
N VAL A 81 12.69 -30.82 14.13
CA VAL A 81 11.30 -30.78 14.59
C VAL A 81 10.83 -29.33 14.66
N TYR A 82 9.61 -29.04 14.22
CA TYR A 82 9.04 -27.70 14.40
C TYR A 82 8.71 -27.43 15.86
N ASP A 83 9.15 -26.29 16.37
CA ASP A 83 8.94 -25.88 17.75
C ASP A 83 8.09 -24.61 17.85
N TYR A 84 6.91 -24.73 18.46
CA TYR A 84 5.96 -23.62 18.58
C TYR A 84 6.35 -22.58 19.65
N ASP A 85 7.27 -22.88 20.56
CA ASP A 85 7.86 -21.82 21.41
C ASP A 85 8.91 -21.02 20.63
N LEU A 86 9.70 -21.69 19.79
CA LEU A 86 10.65 -20.99 18.93
C LEU A 86 9.94 -20.18 17.84
N GLU A 87 8.79 -20.63 17.33
CA GLU A 87 7.95 -19.81 16.44
C GLU A 87 7.54 -18.50 17.14
N ARG A 88 7.09 -18.57 18.40
CA ARG A 88 6.72 -17.37 19.18
C ARG A 88 7.89 -16.40 19.32
N LEU A 89 9.08 -16.92 19.60
CA LEU A 89 10.33 -16.16 19.70
C LEU A 89 10.71 -15.55 18.34
N ALA A 90 10.69 -16.35 17.28
CA ALA A 90 10.99 -15.90 15.92
C ALA A 90 10.02 -14.83 15.42
N MET A 91 8.74 -14.87 15.81
CA MET A 91 7.76 -13.82 15.50
C MET A 91 8.09 -12.49 16.21
N LYS A 92 8.58 -12.54 17.46
CA LYS A 92 9.09 -11.35 18.16
C LYS A 92 10.34 -10.80 17.50
N ARG A 93 11.30 -11.68 17.17
CA ARG A 93 12.50 -11.33 16.41
C ARG A 93 12.17 -10.72 15.05
N ALA A 94 11.18 -11.26 14.33
CA ALA A 94 10.74 -10.72 13.05
C ALA A 94 10.22 -9.26 13.17
N ALA A 95 9.49 -8.94 14.25
CA ALA A 95 9.06 -7.57 14.54
C ALA A 95 10.23 -6.67 14.98
N GLU A 96 11.20 -7.21 15.71
CA GLU A 96 12.43 -6.49 16.08
C GLU A 96 13.26 -6.11 14.85
N ILE A 97 13.51 -7.06 13.93
CA ILE A 97 14.27 -6.79 12.71
C ILE A 97 13.52 -5.92 11.70
N ALA A 98 12.20 -5.79 11.86
CA ALA A 98 11.40 -4.83 11.09
C ALA A 98 11.71 -3.38 11.45
N LEU A 99 12.18 -3.12 12.68
CA LEU A 99 12.65 -1.80 13.11
C LEU A 99 14.16 -1.61 12.91
N SER A 100 14.96 -2.63 13.17
CA SER A 100 16.43 -2.60 13.04
C SER A 100 16.94 -3.94 12.53
N TYR A 101 17.34 -4.00 11.25
CA TYR A 101 17.71 -5.25 10.58
C TYR A 101 19.15 -5.65 10.95
N ASP A 102 19.29 -6.30 12.10
CA ASP A 102 20.54 -6.82 12.62
C ASP A 102 20.28 -8.07 13.49
N HIS A 103 21.30 -8.89 13.68
CA HIS A 103 21.25 -9.98 14.67
C HIS A 103 21.23 -9.41 16.10
N THR A 104 21.90 -8.29 16.32
CA THR A 104 21.78 -7.52 17.56
C THR A 104 20.36 -7.00 17.69
N ARG A 105 19.72 -7.27 18.81
CA ARG A 105 18.35 -6.86 19.07
C ARG A 105 18.28 -5.32 19.23
N PRO A 106 17.14 -4.67 18.91
CA PRO A 106 16.98 -3.21 19.05
C PRO A 106 17.21 -2.66 20.47
N ASN A 107 17.19 -3.52 21.49
CA ASN A 107 17.53 -3.21 22.88
C ASN A 107 19.04 -3.32 23.20
N GLY A 108 19.89 -3.41 22.18
CA GLY A 108 21.35 -3.51 22.29
C GLY A 108 21.88 -4.87 22.76
N GLN A 109 21.00 -5.85 23.01
CA GLN A 109 21.40 -7.17 23.46
C GLN A 109 21.68 -8.12 22.29
N GLY A 110 22.45 -9.18 22.54
CA GLY A 110 22.68 -10.23 21.54
C GLY A 110 21.38 -10.97 21.13
N PRO A 111 21.34 -11.57 19.93
CA PRO A 111 20.14 -12.21 19.36
C PRO A 111 19.51 -13.21 20.32
N PHE A 112 20.33 -14.07 20.91
CA PHE A 112 19.86 -15.20 21.71
C PHE A 112 19.43 -14.84 23.14
N THR A 113 19.54 -13.58 23.55
CA THR A 113 19.02 -13.15 24.87
C THR A 113 17.49 -13.31 24.99
N ILE A 114 16.79 -13.30 23.86
CA ILE A 114 15.34 -13.52 23.80
C ILE A 114 14.93 -14.93 24.28
N TYR A 115 15.81 -15.93 24.20
CA TYR A 115 15.53 -17.27 24.75
C TYR A 115 15.37 -17.20 26.26
N THR A 116 16.25 -16.47 26.95
CA THR A 116 16.17 -16.27 28.40
C THR A 116 14.94 -15.44 28.78
N GLU A 117 14.63 -14.38 28.01
CA GLU A 117 13.45 -13.54 28.19
C GLU A 117 12.15 -14.36 28.10
N GLU A 118 12.07 -15.28 27.14
CA GLU A 118 10.93 -16.16 26.92
C GLU A 118 10.95 -17.44 27.78
N SER A 119 11.91 -17.58 28.71
CA SER A 119 12.08 -18.76 29.56
C SER A 119 12.26 -20.07 28.76
N ILE A 120 12.94 -20.00 27.61
CA ILE A 120 13.24 -21.13 26.73
C ILE A 120 14.65 -21.66 27.01
N THR A 121 14.74 -22.92 27.48
CA THR A 121 16.02 -23.61 27.65
C THR A 121 16.55 -24.15 26.32
N THR A 122 17.81 -23.82 26.02
CA THR A 122 18.54 -24.31 24.84
C THR A 122 20.02 -24.59 25.19
N TRP A 123 20.67 -25.48 24.45
CA TRP A 123 22.13 -25.74 24.56
C TRP A 123 22.93 -25.16 23.40
N TYR A 124 22.29 -24.98 22.24
CA TYR A 124 22.87 -24.40 21.04
C TYR A 124 21.78 -23.58 20.36
N ALA A 125 22.13 -22.41 19.83
CA ALA A 125 21.20 -21.55 19.11
C ALA A 125 21.84 -21.03 17.82
N GLY A 126 21.02 -20.82 16.80
CA GLY A 126 21.41 -20.19 15.54
C GLY A 126 20.24 -19.39 14.99
N GLU A 127 20.53 -18.26 14.35
CA GLU A 127 19.51 -17.39 13.75
C GLU A 127 19.85 -17.16 12.28
N ASN A 128 18.85 -17.30 11.41
CA ASN A 128 18.89 -16.77 10.05
C ASN A 128 17.85 -15.65 9.92
N ILE A 129 18.24 -14.51 9.38
CA ILE A 129 17.32 -13.39 9.13
C ILE A 129 17.28 -13.04 7.65
N ALA A 130 16.14 -12.58 7.15
CA ALA A 130 16.00 -12.06 5.80
C ALA A 130 14.97 -10.93 5.76
N ALA A 131 15.26 -9.88 4.99
CA ALA A 131 14.33 -8.81 4.71
C ALA A 131 14.31 -8.46 3.22
N GLY A 132 13.15 -8.11 2.70
CA GLY A 132 13.00 -7.73 1.30
C GLY A 132 11.64 -7.16 1.00
N SER A 133 11.53 -6.45 -0.13
CA SER A 133 10.21 -5.97 -0.57
C SER A 133 9.25 -7.14 -0.72
N THR A 134 7.97 -6.89 -0.48
CA THR A 134 6.89 -7.87 -0.68
C THR A 134 6.82 -8.44 -2.10
N ASN A 135 7.46 -7.83 -3.10
CA ASN A 135 7.55 -8.39 -4.44
C ASN A 135 8.69 -9.42 -4.60
N PHE A 136 9.64 -9.47 -3.67
CA PHE A 136 10.85 -10.30 -3.74
C PHE A 136 10.83 -11.42 -2.70
N TYR A 137 10.51 -11.14 -1.44
CA TYR A 137 10.48 -12.13 -0.35
C TYR A 137 9.07 -12.44 0.17
N SER A 138 8.05 -12.41 -0.68
CA SER A 138 6.65 -12.72 -0.28
C SER A 138 6.33 -14.20 -0.08
N SER A 139 7.29 -15.11 -0.23
CA SER A 139 7.04 -16.54 -0.07
C SER A 139 8.21 -17.28 0.56
N ALA A 140 7.85 -18.34 1.29
CA ALA A 140 8.73 -19.28 1.94
C ALA A 140 9.79 -19.84 0.97
N GLU A 141 9.40 -20.17 -0.26
CA GLU A 141 10.31 -20.71 -1.28
C GLU A 141 11.42 -19.73 -1.67
N VAL A 142 11.10 -18.44 -1.75
CA VAL A 142 12.05 -17.44 -2.22
C VAL A 142 13.04 -17.09 -1.11
N VAL A 143 12.56 -16.91 0.11
CA VAL A 143 13.44 -16.64 1.26
C VAL A 143 14.33 -17.85 1.59
N ASN A 144 13.78 -19.07 1.58
CA ASN A 144 14.57 -20.29 1.80
C ASN A 144 15.64 -20.48 0.72
N ARG A 145 15.34 -20.14 -0.54
CA ARG A 145 16.35 -20.13 -1.61
C ARG A 145 17.43 -19.07 -1.37
N GLY A 146 17.07 -17.92 -0.80
CA GLY A 146 18.03 -16.91 -0.34
C GLY A 146 18.99 -17.50 0.70
N TRP A 147 18.45 -18.09 1.78
CA TRP A 147 19.25 -18.72 2.83
C TRP A 147 20.02 -19.96 2.41
N ARG A 148 19.60 -20.65 1.33
CA ARG A 148 20.34 -21.80 0.80
C ARG A 148 21.74 -21.43 0.35
N GLU A 149 21.94 -20.22 -0.19
CA GLU A 149 23.26 -19.70 -0.57
C GLU A 149 24.08 -20.67 -1.44
N ASP A 150 23.42 -21.43 -2.34
CA ASP A 150 24.10 -22.49 -3.11
C ASP A 150 25.14 -21.94 -4.09
N THR A 151 25.02 -20.66 -4.45
CA THR A 151 25.92 -19.97 -5.37
C THR A 151 26.98 -19.13 -4.65
N GLU A 152 26.91 -19.05 -3.32
CA GLU A 152 27.82 -18.22 -2.53
C GLU A 152 29.09 -18.98 -2.15
N PRO A 153 30.24 -18.29 -2.03
CA PRO A 153 31.44 -18.85 -1.41
C PRO A 153 31.22 -19.09 0.08
N TYR A 154 32.14 -19.80 0.75
CA TYR A 154 32.09 -20.11 2.17
C TYR A 154 31.76 -18.89 3.05
N ALA A 155 32.39 -17.75 2.79
CA ALA A 155 32.14 -16.53 3.57
C ALA A 155 30.65 -16.11 3.53
N GLY A 156 29.97 -16.34 2.41
CA GLY A 156 28.56 -16.05 2.20
C GLY A 156 27.62 -17.24 2.41
N GLN A 157 28.08 -18.36 3.01
CA GLN A 157 27.25 -19.53 3.32
C GLN A 157 26.85 -19.62 4.81
N GLY A 158 26.68 -18.46 5.45
CA GLY A 158 26.34 -18.38 6.88
C GLY A 158 24.99 -19.04 7.19
N HIS A 159 23.96 -18.66 6.46
CA HIS A 159 22.59 -19.16 6.67
C HIS A 159 22.49 -20.64 6.33
N ARG A 160 23.15 -21.05 5.25
CA ARG A 160 23.24 -22.45 4.82
C ARG A 160 23.84 -23.34 5.89
N ARG A 161 24.94 -22.90 6.52
CA ARG A 161 25.59 -23.68 7.59
C ARG A 161 24.71 -23.82 8.82
N ASN A 162 23.90 -22.81 9.16
CA ASN A 162 22.91 -22.94 10.24
C ASN A 162 21.89 -24.05 9.92
N MET A 163 21.31 -24.04 8.72
CA MET A 163 20.36 -25.09 8.28
C MET A 163 20.98 -26.49 8.26
N LEU A 164 22.29 -26.62 8.00
CA LEU A 164 23.02 -27.89 7.95
C LEU A 164 23.69 -28.30 9.26
N SER A 165 23.60 -27.50 10.33
CA SER A 165 24.31 -27.81 11.58
C SER A 165 23.81 -29.10 12.24
N TYR A 166 24.75 -29.89 12.79
CA TYR A 166 24.46 -31.06 13.61
C TYR A 166 24.01 -30.70 15.03
N ASP A 167 24.25 -29.46 15.44
CA ASP A 167 24.00 -29.00 16.81
C ASP A 167 22.51 -28.76 17.07
N PHE A 168 21.66 -28.70 16.03
CA PHE A 168 20.24 -28.37 16.19
C PHE A 168 19.34 -29.60 16.05
N ASN A 169 18.28 -29.64 16.87
CA ASN A 169 17.22 -30.66 16.80
C ASN A 169 15.82 -30.09 16.48
N CYS A 170 15.67 -28.77 16.53
CA CYS A 170 14.40 -28.10 16.26
C CYS A 170 14.60 -26.71 15.65
N VAL A 171 13.53 -26.19 15.05
CA VAL A 171 13.46 -24.86 14.45
C VAL A 171 12.08 -24.24 14.65
N GLY A 172 12.04 -22.93 14.88
CA GLY A 172 10.85 -22.09 14.75
C GLY A 172 11.07 -21.03 13.69
N VAL A 173 10.01 -20.62 12.99
CA VAL A 173 10.13 -19.67 11.88
C VAL A 173 9.12 -18.55 12.04
N GLY A 174 9.59 -17.31 12.02
CA GLY A 174 8.80 -16.09 12.10
C GLY A 174 8.73 -15.35 10.78
N HIS A 175 7.59 -14.72 10.51
CA HIS A 175 7.39 -13.86 9.35
C HIS A 175 6.42 -12.72 9.68
N VAL A 176 6.86 -11.49 9.46
CA VAL A 176 6.00 -10.31 9.52
C VAL A 176 6.16 -9.42 8.30
N THR A 177 5.06 -8.81 7.86
CA THR A 177 5.06 -7.72 6.89
C THR A 177 4.93 -6.39 7.62
N TYR A 178 5.81 -5.44 7.30
CA TYR A 178 5.83 -4.09 7.86
C TYR A 178 6.24 -3.09 6.77
N ASN A 179 5.44 -2.01 6.60
CA ASN A 179 5.68 -0.93 5.62
C ASN A 179 6.05 -1.38 4.19
N GLY A 180 5.44 -2.48 3.72
CA GLY A 180 5.63 -3.01 2.36
C GLY A 180 6.83 -3.96 2.20
N TYR A 181 7.50 -4.29 3.29
CA TYR A 181 8.62 -5.24 3.37
C TYR A 181 8.23 -6.46 4.20
N ASP A 182 8.75 -7.62 3.81
CA ASP A 182 8.62 -8.87 4.55
C ASP A 182 9.92 -9.17 5.29
N TYR A 183 9.79 -9.53 6.57
CA TYR A 183 10.88 -9.82 7.49
C TYR A 183 10.71 -11.24 8.02
N TRP A 184 11.74 -12.05 7.84
CA TRP A 184 11.73 -13.48 8.13
C TRP A 184 12.85 -13.83 9.09
N VAL A 185 12.57 -14.77 9.99
CA VAL A 185 13.53 -15.27 10.96
C VAL A 185 13.40 -16.79 11.07
N GLU A 186 14.51 -17.51 10.96
CA GLU A 186 14.61 -18.90 11.41
C GLU A 186 15.40 -18.94 12.72
N GLU A 187 14.81 -19.53 13.75
CA GLU A 187 15.42 -19.74 15.05
C GLU A 187 15.68 -21.23 15.24
N PHE A 188 16.94 -21.62 15.13
CA PHE A 188 17.42 -22.98 15.31
C PHE A 188 17.87 -23.19 16.74
N ALA A 189 17.56 -24.36 17.30
CA ALA A 189 18.03 -24.70 18.62
C ALA A 189 18.28 -26.19 18.84
N TYR A 190 19.08 -26.49 19.85
CA TYR A 190 18.97 -27.76 20.57
C TYR A 190 18.14 -27.57 21.83
N ARG A 191 16.92 -28.12 21.83
CA ARG A 191 16.06 -28.12 23.01
C ARG A 191 15.94 -29.53 23.62
N PRO A 192 16.10 -29.67 24.95
CA PRO A 192 15.82 -30.94 25.63
C PRO A 192 14.32 -31.30 25.60
N SER A 193 13.45 -30.29 25.47
CA SER A 193 12.00 -30.44 25.35
C SER A 193 11.48 -29.54 24.23
N VAL A 194 11.16 -30.17 23.09
CA VAL A 194 10.63 -29.48 21.90
C VAL A 194 9.10 -29.39 22.00
N ASN A 195 8.54 -28.19 21.86
CA ASN A 195 7.09 -28.01 21.88
C ASN A 195 6.49 -28.28 20.50
N THR A 196 5.92 -29.47 20.32
CA THR A 196 5.27 -29.90 19.07
C THR A 196 3.76 -29.67 19.04
N THR A 197 3.22 -28.95 20.02
CA THR A 197 1.78 -28.69 20.11
C THR A 197 1.40 -27.59 19.13
N GLU A 198 0.78 -27.99 18.02
CA GLU A 198 0.36 -27.05 16.97
C GLU A 198 -0.62 -25.99 17.49
N THR A 199 -0.25 -24.73 17.30
CA THR A 199 -1.11 -23.57 17.53
C THR A 199 -1.80 -23.16 16.22
N PRO A 200 -3.01 -22.59 16.26
CA PRO A 200 -3.60 -21.97 15.08
C PRO A 200 -2.68 -20.88 14.52
N ALA A 201 -2.44 -20.90 13.21
CA ALA A 201 -1.66 -19.84 12.56
C ALA A 201 -2.44 -18.51 12.58
N ASN A 202 -1.72 -17.42 12.84
CA ASN A 202 -2.19 -16.05 12.75
C ASN A 202 -1.56 -15.36 11.53
N ASP A 203 -2.41 -14.93 10.60
CA ASP A 203 -2.01 -14.19 9.39
C ASP A 203 -2.63 -12.78 9.33
N SER A 204 -2.93 -12.21 10.51
CA SER A 204 -3.60 -10.92 10.66
C SER A 204 -2.66 -9.81 11.15
N TRP A 205 -3.16 -8.58 11.14
CA TRP A 205 -2.46 -7.43 11.73
C TRP A 205 -2.40 -7.54 13.24
N GLN A 206 -1.24 -7.27 13.83
CA GLN A 206 -0.95 -7.34 15.25
C GLN A 206 -0.20 -6.08 15.67
N THR A 207 -0.56 -5.56 16.84
CA THR A 207 0.28 -4.58 17.53
C THR A 207 1.35 -5.33 18.31
N VAL A 208 2.62 -4.99 18.06
CA VAL A 208 3.77 -5.56 18.75
C VAL A 208 4.54 -4.44 19.42
N THR A 209 4.85 -4.62 20.69
CA THR A 209 5.75 -3.74 21.44
C THR A 209 7.18 -4.27 21.31
N VAL A 210 8.08 -3.42 20.82
CA VAL A 210 9.50 -3.71 20.64
C VAL A 210 10.30 -2.85 21.63
N SER A 211 11.18 -3.49 22.39
CA SER A 211 12.11 -2.79 23.29
C SER A 211 13.27 -2.20 22.49
N VAL A 212 13.43 -0.87 22.51
CA VAL A 212 14.44 -0.14 21.72
C VAL A 212 15.35 0.66 22.65
N THR A 213 16.65 0.56 22.45
CA THR A 213 17.64 1.40 23.11
C THR A 213 17.52 2.85 22.64
N GLN A 214 17.40 3.81 23.57
CA GLN A 214 17.12 5.20 23.23
C GLN A 214 18.18 5.83 22.30
N SER A 215 19.47 5.53 22.49
CA SER A 215 20.53 6.09 21.64
C SER A 215 20.51 5.58 20.18
N TRP A 216 19.76 4.49 19.92
CA TRP A 216 19.59 3.94 18.59
C TRP A 216 18.52 4.69 17.80
N LEU A 217 17.65 5.44 18.46
CA LEU A 217 16.69 6.34 17.81
C LEU A 217 17.45 7.55 17.25
N LYS A 218 17.63 7.58 15.92
CA LYS A 218 18.44 8.61 15.24
C LYS A 218 17.64 9.86 14.90
N SER A 219 16.37 9.72 14.54
CA SER A 219 15.51 10.87 14.26
C SER A 219 14.03 10.53 14.33
N PHE A 220 13.22 11.57 14.55
CA PHE A 220 11.77 11.53 14.50
C PHE A 220 11.29 12.47 13.38
N LYS A 221 10.54 11.93 12.43
CA LYS A 221 10.04 12.66 11.25
C LYS A 221 8.55 12.36 11.07
N PRO A 222 7.67 13.08 11.78
CA PRO A 222 6.23 12.92 11.61
C PRO A 222 5.80 13.28 10.18
N ILE A 223 4.75 12.62 9.71
CA ILE A 223 4.01 13.00 8.50
C ILE A 223 2.71 13.65 8.97
N PHE A 224 2.55 14.93 8.66
CA PHE A 224 1.31 15.67 8.87
C PHE A 224 0.36 15.45 7.67
N ASP A 225 -0.94 15.47 7.90
CA ASP A 225 -1.94 15.39 6.83
C ASP A 225 -2.01 16.67 5.99
N GLN A 226 -1.51 17.80 6.52
CA GLN A 226 -1.46 19.09 5.84
C GLN A 226 -0.11 19.80 6.11
N ASP A 227 0.44 20.44 5.07
CA ASP A 227 1.61 21.32 5.22
C ASP A 227 1.26 22.61 5.98
N SER A 228 0.01 23.06 5.86
CA SER A 228 -0.53 24.20 6.58
C SER A 228 -1.99 24.02 6.99
N TYR A 229 -2.31 24.47 8.21
CA TYR A 229 -3.68 24.58 8.73
C TYR A 229 -4.10 26.04 8.72
N ILE A 230 -5.17 26.37 7.98
CA ILE A 230 -5.71 27.73 7.89
C ILE A 230 -6.98 27.79 8.73
N LEU A 231 -7.00 28.65 9.75
CA LEU A 231 -8.07 28.76 10.74
C LEU A 231 -8.58 30.19 10.85
N GLN A 232 -9.87 30.34 11.10
CA GLN A 232 -10.47 31.58 11.60
C GLN A 232 -10.30 31.70 13.11
N LEU A 233 -10.51 32.90 13.65
CA LEU A 233 -10.57 33.10 15.10
C LEU A 233 -11.63 32.19 15.74
N GLY A 234 -11.22 31.39 16.72
CA GLY A 234 -12.04 30.40 17.40
C GLY A 234 -12.28 29.09 16.63
N GLU A 235 -11.83 28.98 15.40
CA GLU A 235 -11.97 27.75 14.61
C GLU A 235 -11.06 26.65 15.15
N THR A 236 -11.51 25.40 15.05
CA THR A 236 -10.77 24.24 15.52
C THR A 236 -10.58 23.19 14.44
N VAL A 237 -9.40 22.57 14.39
CA VAL A 237 -9.10 21.43 13.48
C VAL A 237 -8.36 20.32 14.23
N THR A 238 -8.66 19.06 13.90
CA THR A 238 -7.92 17.90 14.42
C THR A 238 -6.84 17.50 13.42
N PRO A 239 -5.54 17.70 13.71
CA PRO A 239 -4.46 17.25 12.84
C PRO A 239 -4.33 15.73 12.89
N ASN A 240 -4.03 15.09 11.76
CA ASN A 240 -3.68 13.68 11.71
C ASN A 240 -2.18 13.53 11.49
N ILE A 241 -1.49 13.03 12.51
CA ILE A 241 -0.03 12.96 12.54
C ILE A 241 0.37 11.50 12.57
N THR A 242 1.04 11.03 11.50
CA THR A 242 1.63 9.70 11.47
C THR A 242 3.07 9.79 12.00
N PRO A 243 3.36 9.21 13.18
CA PRO A 243 4.69 9.26 13.76
C PRO A 243 5.62 8.29 13.04
N VAL A 244 6.82 8.75 12.73
CA VAL A 244 7.79 7.94 12.00
C VAL A 244 9.18 8.11 12.61
N ILE A 245 9.80 6.99 12.97
CA ILE A 245 11.12 6.95 13.61
C ILE A 245 12.15 6.29 12.71
N TYR A 246 13.41 6.63 12.95
CA TYR A 246 14.56 6.00 12.32
C TYR A 246 15.46 5.41 13.39
N LEU A 247 15.72 4.11 13.30
CA LEU A 247 16.67 3.40 14.13
C LEU A 247 17.99 3.18 13.40
N GLU A 248 19.04 2.89 14.17
CA GLU A 248 20.26 2.28 13.65
C GLU A 248 19.95 0.99 12.87
N ASN A 249 20.64 0.76 11.74
CA ASN A 249 20.47 -0.42 10.88
C ASN A 249 19.05 -0.64 10.34
N SER A 250 18.21 0.41 10.24
CA SER A 250 16.89 0.29 9.62
C SER A 250 17.00 -0.11 8.14
N TRP A 251 16.29 -1.15 7.74
CA TRP A 251 16.26 -1.63 6.35
C TRP A 251 14.97 -1.19 5.64
N GLY A 252 15.10 -0.45 4.54
CA GLY A 252 13.96 -0.05 3.71
C GLY A 252 13.27 1.25 4.16
N ALA A 253 11.95 1.31 3.96
CA ALA A 253 11.15 2.51 4.24
C ALA A 253 10.92 2.73 5.74
N ILE A 254 10.77 4.01 6.08
CA ILE A 254 10.72 4.60 7.42
C ILE A 254 9.74 3.87 8.37
N GLY A 255 10.13 3.67 9.64
CA GLY A 255 9.33 2.93 10.62
C GLY A 255 8.19 3.74 11.22
N THR A 256 6.97 3.54 10.72
CA THR A 256 5.74 4.10 11.31
C THR A 256 5.39 3.40 12.62
N VAL A 257 5.16 4.20 13.66
CA VAL A 257 4.80 3.67 14.99
C VAL A 257 3.35 4.00 15.33
N LEU A 258 2.84 3.37 16.38
CA LEU A 258 1.49 3.59 16.89
C LEU A 258 1.47 4.54 18.10
N ASP A 259 2.63 4.85 18.67
CA ASP A 259 2.74 5.72 19.83
C ASP A 259 2.44 7.17 19.46
N THR A 260 1.66 7.84 20.30
CA THR A 260 1.21 9.21 20.04
C THR A 260 2.31 10.20 20.39
N PRO A 261 2.72 11.09 19.46
CA PRO A 261 3.70 12.13 19.75
C PRO A 261 3.10 13.22 20.64
N THR A 262 3.95 13.83 21.45
CA THR A 262 3.62 15.07 22.15
C THR A 262 3.58 16.21 21.13
N ILE A 263 2.56 17.05 21.21
CA ILE A 263 2.36 18.18 20.30
C ILE A 263 2.67 19.49 21.03
N SER A 264 3.31 20.42 20.32
CA SER A 264 3.61 21.77 20.79
C SER A 264 3.26 22.77 19.69
N ILE A 265 2.87 23.97 20.10
CA ILE A 265 2.71 25.12 19.20
C ILE A 265 3.71 26.18 19.65
N ASP A 266 4.54 26.64 18.71
CA ASP A 266 5.70 27.49 19.03
C ASP A 266 5.29 28.87 19.58
N ASP A 267 4.18 29.43 19.10
CA ASP A 267 3.55 30.63 19.66
C ASP A 267 2.09 30.31 20.10
N PRO A 268 1.88 30.00 21.40
CA PRO A 268 0.57 29.66 21.91
C PRO A 268 -0.42 30.84 21.97
N SER A 269 0.04 32.08 21.72
CA SER A 269 -0.85 33.25 21.65
C SER A 269 -1.62 33.32 20.33
N ILE A 270 -1.08 32.70 19.27
CA ILE A 270 -1.69 32.63 17.93
C ILE A 270 -2.64 31.45 17.85
N ALA A 271 -2.21 30.26 18.30
CA ALA A 271 -3.04 29.06 18.33
C ALA A 271 -2.69 28.19 19.54
N THR A 272 -3.63 27.42 20.05
CA THR A 272 -3.38 26.44 21.13
C THR A 272 -3.76 25.03 20.71
N TYR A 273 -3.22 24.02 21.39
CA TYR A 273 -3.55 22.62 21.18
C TYR A 273 -4.16 22.03 22.45
N SER A 274 -5.42 21.61 22.37
CA SER A 274 -6.13 20.95 23.48
C SER A 274 -7.10 19.90 22.94
N ASP A 275 -7.27 18.80 23.67
CA ASP A 275 -8.24 17.74 23.34
C ASP A 275 -8.16 17.22 21.89
N GLY A 276 -6.93 17.08 21.36
CA GLY A 276 -6.73 16.59 20.00
C GLY A 276 -6.94 17.64 18.91
N LYS A 277 -7.08 18.92 19.26
CA LYS A 277 -7.46 19.99 18.32
C LYS A 277 -6.54 21.19 18.43
N ILE A 278 -6.20 21.75 17.28
CA ILE A 278 -5.63 23.10 17.15
C ILE A 278 -6.79 24.09 17.19
N ILE A 279 -6.66 25.17 17.95
CA ILE A 279 -7.66 26.24 18.10
C ILE A 279 -7.00 27.57 17.71
N GLY A 280 -7.57 28.30 16.76
CA GLY A 280 -7.10 29.63 16.38
C GLY A 280 -7.49 30.68 17.42
N LEU A 281 -6.53 31.41 17.99
CA LEU A 281 -6.76 32.37 19.08
C LEU A 281 -6.58 33.82 18.64
N LYS A 282 -5.55 34.09 17.84
CA LYS A 282 -5.20 35.44 17.39
C LYS A 282 -4.65 35.40 15.98
N GLU A 283 -4.96 36.42 15.20
CA GLU A 283 -4.40 36.58 13.86
C GLU A 283 -2.85 36.56 13.87
N GLY A 284 -2.28 35.72 13.02
CA GLY A 284 -0.85 35.48 12.94
C GLY A 284 -0.51 34.11 12.35
N THR A 285 0.79 33.85 12.23
CA THR A 285 1.32 32.57 11.77
C THR A 285 2.19 31.96 12.86
N THR A 286 1.98 30.68 13.16
CA THR A 286 2.76 29.90 14.11
C THR A 286 3.05 28.50 13.55
N THR A 287 3.73 27.65 14.29
CA THR A 287 4.19 26.33 13.83
C THR A 287 3.76 25.25 14.81
N LEU A 288 3.28 24.14 14.24
CA LEU A 288 2.98 22.89 14.93
C LEU A 288 4.23 22.02 14.91
N THR A 289 4.81 21.81 16.09
CA THR A 289 5.96 20.92 16.30
C THR A 289 5.54 19.71 17.12
N THR A 290 6.30 18.62 17.01
CA THR A 290 6.02 17.42 17.80
C THR A 290 7.29 16.83 18.38
N SER A 291 7.16 15.99 19.40
CA SER A 291 8.26 15.19 19.92
C SER A 291 7.79 13.80 20.27
N LEU A 292 8.67 12.81 20.13
CA LEU A 292 8.39 11.43 20.49
C LEU A 292 9.67 10.79 21.04
N TYR A 293 9.57 10.07 22.16
CA TYR A 293 10.68 9.39 22.82
C TYR A 293 11.88 10.30 23.18
N GLY A 294 11.60 11.57 23.48
CA GLY A 294 12.63 12.58 23.76
C GLY A 294 13.30 13.16 22.51
N LEU A 295 12.90 12.75 21.30
CA LEU A 295 13.36 13.35 20.05
C LEU A 295 12.40 14.44 19.57
N PRO A 296 12.89 15.67 19.30
CA PRO A 296 12.09 16.67 18.61
C PRO A 296 11.89 16.28 17.14
N SER A 297 10.77 16.70 16.55
CA SER A 297 10.49 16.46 15.14
C SER A 297 11.46 17.22 14.24
N THR A 298 11.88 16.56 13.17
CA THR A 298 12.70 17.18 12.10
C THR A 298 11.86 17.93 11.06
N THR A 299 10.54 17.82 11.16
CA THR A 299 9.53 18.49 10.33
C THR A 299 8.50 19.18 11.22
N SER A 300 7.82 20.18 10.67
CA SER A 300 6.72 20.92 11.30
C SER A 300 5.65 21.24 10.27
N ALA A 301 4.46 21.61 10.73
CA ALA A 301 3.39 22.15 9.89
C ALA A 301 3.11 23.61 10.26
N THR A 302 2.70 24.42 9.29
CA THR A 302 2.37 25.84 9.53
C THR A 302 0.93 25.97 10.02
N ILE A 303 0.67 26.85 10.98
CA ILE A 303 -0.68 27.24 11.39
C ILE A 303 -0.86 28.72 11.06
N ILE A 304 -1.88 29.05 10.27
CA ILE A 304 -2.23 30.42 9.88
C ILE A 304 -3.60 30.72 10.47
N VAL A 305 -3.66 31.66 11.41
CA VAL A 305 -4.91 32.14 11.98
C VAL A 305 -5.20 33.52 11.41
N HIS A 306 -6.42 33.74 10.95
CA HIS A 306 -6.83 35.02 10.37
C HIS A 306 -8.18 35.47 10.89
N ASP A 307 -8.37 36.79 10.93
CA ASP A 307 -9.66 37.42 11.12
C ASP A 307 -10.21 37.85 9.76
N CYS A 308 -11.34 37.27 9.32
CA CYS A 308 -11.94 37.64 8.04
C CYS A 308 -12.23 39.14 7.94
N ASP A 309 -12.53 39.80 9.07
CA ASP A 309 -12.83 41.24 9.09
C ASP A 309 -11.68 42.14 8.66
N ASN A 310 -10.44 41.64 8.71
CA ASN A 310 -9.26 42.36 8.23
C ASN A 310 -8.94 42.09 6.74
N HIS A 311 -9.64 41.16 6.09
CA HIS A 311 -9.24 40.61 4.77
C HIS A 311 -10.38 40.55 3.74
N TRP A 312 -11.46 41.30 3.94
CA TRP A 312 -12.52 41.44 2.92
C TRP A 312 -12.03 42.23 1.71
N ASP A 313 -12.41 41.79 0.51
CA ASP A 313 -12.22 42.55 -0.73
C ASP A 313 -13.09 43.83 -0.77
N GLY A 314 -13.01 44.59 -1.87
CA GLY A 314 -13.83 45.79 -2.06
C GLY A 314 -15.33 45.54 -2.21
N GLY A 315 -15.77 44.28 -2.23
CA GLY A 315 -17.13 43.86 -2.48
C GLY A 315 -17.56 44.04 -3.94
N VAL A 316 -18.31 43.07 -4.46
CA VAL A 316 -18.91 43.13 -5.80
C VAL A 316 -20.42 43.29 -5.67
N ILE A 317 -20.99 44.24 -6.40
CA ILE A 317 -22.46 44.36 -6.50
C ILE A 317 -22.97 43.15 -7.28
N THR A 318 -23.59 42.21 -6.58
CA THR A 318 -24.17 41.00 -7.16
C THR A 318 -25.64 41.22 -7.54
N LYS A 319 -26.29 42.23 -6.95
CA LYS A 319 -27.64 42.67 -7.29
C LYS A 319 -27.75 44.19 -7.21
N VAL A 320 -28.05 44.82 -8.34
CA VAL A 320 -28.19 46.28 -8.41
C VAL A 320 -29.50 46.72 -7.71
N PRO A 321 -29.49 47.71 -6.80
CA PRO A 321 -30.71 48.20 -6.15
C PRO A 321 -31.62 48.94 -7.15
N THR A 322 -32.93 48.83 -6.93
CA THR A 322 -33.97 49.60 -7.64
C THR A 322 -34.82 50.38 -6.62
N CYS A 323 -35.72 51.24 -7.10
CA CYS A 323 -36.64 51.99 -6.23
C CYS A 323 -37.71 51.14 -5.51
N ILE A 324 -37.70 49.81 -5.70
CA ILE A 324 -38.62 48.87 -5.01
C ILE A 324 -37.92 47.60 -4.48
N VAL A 325 -36.67 47.34 -4.85
CA VAL A 325 -35.93 46.13 -4.47
C VAL A 325 -34.53 46.51 -3.98
N GLU A 326 -34.18 46.05 -2.76
CA GLU A 326 -32.83 46.18 -2.21
C GLU A 326 -31.79 45.50 -3.11
N GLY A 327 -30.65 46.17 -3.26
CA GLY A 327 -29.47 45.59 -3.90
C GLY A 327 -28.68 44.73 -2.91
N GLU A 328 -27.72 43.98 -3.42
CA GLU A 328 -26.82 43.13 -2.63
C GLU A 328 -25.38 43.34 -3.10
N ARG A 329 -24.47 43.47 -2.14
CA ARG A 329 -23.02 43.47 -2.35
C ARG A 329 -22.43 42.28 -1.62
N THR A 330 -21.68 41.46 -2.33
CA THR A 330 -21.00 40.29 -1.78
C THR A 330 -19.52 40.60 -1.60
N TYR A 331 -19.00 40.39 -0.40
CA TYR A 331 -17.59 40.49 -0.05
C TYR A 331 -16.98 39.10 0.02
N THR A 332 -15.73 38.95 -0.41
CA THR A 332 -14.98 37.68 -0.33
C THR A 332 -13.71 37.89 0.49
N CYS A 333 -13.43 36.99 1.44
CA CYS A 333 -12.19 37.03 2.22
C CYS A 333 -11.02 36.53 1.37
N ALA A 334 -9.93 37.30 1.30
CA ALA A 334 -8.76 36.99 0.48
C ALA A 334 -7.94 35.76 0.96
N ILE A 335 -8.15 35.29 2.21
CA ILE A 335 -7.41 34.18 2.81
C ILE A 335 -8.19 32.87 2.72
N CYS A 336 -9.45 32.85 3.15
CA CYS A 336 -10.26 31.61 3.22
C CYS A 336 -11.38 31.51 2.18
N ASN A 337 -11.58 32.53 1.34
CA ASN A 337 -12.67 32.61 0.35
C ASN A 337 -14.09 32.55 0.93
N ASN A 338 -14.27 32.72 2.24
CA ASN A 338 -15.61 32.92 2.81
C ASN A 338 -16.25 34.18 2.25
N THR A 339 -17.58 34.23 2.27
CA THR A 339 -18.35 35.36 1.74
C THR A 339 -19.29 35.94 2.79
N LYS A 340 -19.50 37.27 2.72
CA LYS A 340 -20.58 37.96 3.45
C LYS A 340 -21.36 38.89 2.53
N ILE A 341 -22.65 39.09 2.82
CA ILE A 341 -23.56 39.90 2.00
C ILE A 341 -23.98 41.15 2.77
N GLU A 342 -23.85 42.31 2.14
CA GLU A 342 -24.39 43.59 2.60
C GLU A 342 -25.57 44.00 1.71
N LYS A 343 -26.67 44.45 2.34
CA LYS A 343 -27.84 44.98 1.64
C LYS A 343 -27.64 46.44 1.26
N ILE A 344 -27.97 46.79 0.03
CA ILE A 344 -27.93 48.16 -0.50
C ILE A 344 -29.36 48.73 -0.49
N GLY A 345 -29.56 49.87 0.17
CA GLY A 345 -30.88 50.49 0.35
C GLY A 345 -31.60 50.89 -0.95
N ILE A 346 -32.93 50.99 -0.86
CA ILE A 346 -33.88 51.11 -1.98
C ILE A 346 -33.80 52.49 -2.70
N ASP A 347 -33.14 53.51 -2.13
CA ASP A 347 -33.23 54.90 -2.60
C ASP A 347 -32.03 55.39 -3.46
N ALA A 348 -31.15 54.48 -3.89
CA ALA A 348 -29.87 54.87 -4.52
C ALA A 348 -29.99 55.44 -5.95
N THR A 349 -31.06 55.14 -6.69
CA THR A 349 -31.19 55.51 -8.11
C THR A 349 -31.90 56.84 -8.37
N LYS A 350 -32.40 57.55 -7.35
CA LYS A 350 -33.08 58.88 -7.45
C LYS A 350 -34.08 59.02 -8.62
N HIS A 351 -34.81 57.96 -8.98
CA HIS A 351 -35.70 57.95 -10.15
C HIS A 351 -35.01 58.45 -11.44
N LEU A 352 -33.77 58.00 -11.71
CA LEU A 352 -32.99 58.37 -12.90
C LEU A 352 -33.70 58.02 -14.22
N HIS A 353 -34.62 57.05 -14.20
CA HIS A 353 -35.46 56.70 -15.35
C HIS A 353 -36.80 57.42 -15.29
N SER A 354 -37.16 58.10 -16.37
CA SER A 354 -38.44 58.80 -16.50
C SER A 354 -39.03 58.69 -17.90
N GLU A 355 -40.34 58.61 -17.99
CA GLU A 355 -41.10 58.63 -19.24
C GLU A 355 -42.27 59.62 -19.18
N ILE A 356 -42.75 60.04 -20.35
CA ILE A 356 -43.90 60.95 -20.48
C ILE A 356 -45.15 60.15 -20.87
N ARG A 357 -46.23 60.31 -20.11
CA ARG A 357 -47.55 59.71 -20.38
C ARG A 357 -48.59 60.83 -20.60
N ASN A 358 -49.70 60.51 -21.26
CA ASN A 358 -50.88 61.40 -21.38
C ASN A 358 -50.74 62.67 -22.25
N GLN A 359 -49.72 62.81 -23.12
CA GLN A 359 -49.55 64.01 -23.96
C GLN A 359 -50.63 64.12 -25.07
N LYS A 360 -51.16 65.33 -25.31
CA LYS A 360 -52.18 65.66 -26.33
C LYS A 360 -51.95 67.06 -26.92
N GLU A 361 -52.02 67.26 -28.23
CA GLU A 361 -51.82 68.60 -28.84
C GLU A 361 -53.12 69.42 -28.93
N ALA A 362 -53.02 70.76 -28.89
CA ALA A 362 -54.17 71.67 -28.99
C ALA A 362 -54.47 72.04 -30.45
N SER A 363 -55.74 72.28 -30.77
CA SER A 363 -56.22 72.68 -32.11
C SER A 363 -57.23 73.82 -32.05
N CYS A 364 -57.64 74.34 -33.21
CA CYS A 364 -58.73 75.32 -33.32
C CYS A 364 -60.11 74.78 -32.88
N LYS A 365 -60.21 73.50 -32.50
CA LYS A 365 -61.43 72.89 -31.96
C LYS A 365 -61.27 72.23 -30.58
N GLU A 366 -60.07 71.91 -30.11
CA GLU A 366 -59.82 71.21 -28.82
C GLU A 366 -58.59 71.75 -28.06
N GLU A 367 -58.65 71.75 -26.73
CA GLU A 367 -57.49 72.06 -25.88
C GLU A 367 -56.50 70.87 -25.88
N GLY A 368 -55.21 71.17 -25.73
CA GLY A 368 -54.13 70.19 -25.61
C GLY A 368 -53.60 70.06 -24.17
N TYR A 369 -52.69 69.12 -23.95
CA TYR A 369 -52.03 68.80 -22.68
C TYR A 369 -50.58 68.32 -22.88
N THR A 370 -49.61 68.88 -22.15
CA THR A 370 -48.18 68.59 -22.39
C THR A 370 -47.70 67.21 -21.92
N GLY A 371 -48.54 66.44 -21.21
CA GLY A 371 -48.20 65.12 -20.67
C GLY A 371 -47.52 65.15 -19.29
N ASP A 372 -47.72 64.09 -18.52
CA ASP A 372 -47.20 63.86 -17.17
C ASP A 372 -45.88 63.08 -17.19
N LYS A 373 -44.98 63.33 -16.23
CA LYS A 373 -43.72 62.59 -16.09
C LYS A 373 -43.85 61.50 -15.03
N TYR A 374 -43.53 60.26 -15.36
CA TYR A 374 -43.61 59.09 -14.47
C TYR A 374 -42.28 58.36 -14.36
N CYS A 375 -42.02 57.71 -13.22
CA CYS A 375 -40.96 56.72 -13.07
C CYS A 375 -41.52 55.34 -13.50
N PRO A 376 -40.98 54.70 -14.55
CA PRO A 376 -41.49 53.40 -15.01
C PRO A 376 -41.19 52.27 -14.01
N ASP A 377 -40.18 52.43 -13.14
CA ASP A 377 -39.73 51.39 -12.21
C ASP A 377 -40.66 51.21 -10.99
N CYS A 378 -41.34 52.27 -10.53
CA CYS A 378 -42.28 52.21 -9.40
C CYS A 378 -43.68 52.78 -9.68
N GLY A 379 -43.90 53.37 -10.86
CA GLY A 379 -45.19 53.97 -11.24
C GLY A 379 -45.48 55.32 -10.59
N THR A 380 -44.57 55.86 -9.77
CA THR A 380 -44.75 57.17 -9.13
C THR A 380 -44.78 58.29 -10.17
N LYS A 381 -45.79 59.15 -10.09
CA LYS A 381 -45.89 60.39 -10.87
C LYS A 381 -44.87 61.39 -10.35
N LEU A 382 -43.89 61.75 -11.17
CA LEU A 382 -42.79 62.66 -10.84
C LEU A 382 -43.18 64.14 -11.01
N SER A 383 -44.01 64.46 -12.02
CA SER A 383 -44.56 65.82 -12.22
C SER A 383 -45.77 65.82 -13.16
N SER A 384 -46.68 66.79 -13.01
CA SER A 384 -47.84 66.96 -13.90
C SER A 384 -47.55 67.85 -15.11
N GLY A 385 -48.20 67.56 -16.25
CA GLY A 385 -48.22 68.45 -17.43
C GLY A 385 -49.21 69.61 -17.30
N ASN A 386 -49.19 70.55 -18.26
CA ASN A 386 -50.05 71.74 -18.31
C ASN A 386 -51.03 71.71 -19.50
N THR A 387 -52.19 72.35 -19.36
CA THR A 387 -53.21 72.51 -20.41
C THR A 387 -52.86 73.62 -21.43
N ILE A 388 -53.31 73.45 -22.67
CA ILE A 388 -53.02 74.31 -23.83
C ILE A 388 -54.35 74.75 -24.49
N ALA A 389 -54.63 76.06 -24.57
CA ALA A 389 -55.92 76.64 -25.02
C ALA A 389 -56.13 76.72 -26.56
N LYS A 390 -57.40 76.89 -27.01
CA LYS A 390 -57.86 76.96 -28.44
C LYS A 390 -57.74 78.37 -29.06
N THR A 391 -57.68 78.53 -30.41
CA THR A 391 -57.51 79.87 -31.06
C THR A 391 -58.27 80.11 -32.41
N GLU A 392 -58.76 81.35 -32.66
CA GLU A 392 -59.47 81.83 -33.90
C GLU A 392 -59.00 83.21 -34.44
N ASN A 393 -57.88 83.29 -35.17
CA ASN A 393 -57.44 84.49 -35.93
C ASN A 393 -56.40 84.09 -36.99
N HIS A 394 -56.24 84.81 -38.11
CA HIS A 394 -55.12 84.57 -39.04
C HIS A 394 -53.78 84.85 -38.34
N SER A 395 -53.24 83.79 -37.74
CA SER A 395 -52.03 83.81 -36.95
C SER A 395 -50.83 83.73 -37.89
N TRP A 396 -50.33 84.90 -38.30
CA TRP A 396 -48.93 84.99 -38.67
C TRP A 396 -48.15 84.39 -37.50
N ASN A 397 -47.33 83.37 -37.75
CA ASN A 397 -46.42 82.91 -36.72
C ASN A 397 -45.52 84.10 -36.29
N LYS A 398 -44.85 84.01 -35.14
CA LYS A 398 -44.01 85.10 -34.60
C LYS A 398 -42.74 85.40 -35.44
N GLY A 399 -42.75 84.98 -36.70
CA GLY A 399 -41.57 84.83 -37.54
C GLY A 399 -40.79 83.63 -37.02
N VAL A 400 -40.78 82.56 -37.80
CA VAL A 400 -39.90 81.44 -37.52
C VAL A 400 -38.56 81.79 -38.10
N ILE A 401 -37.51 81.71 -37.28
CA ILE A 401 -36.15 81.81 -37.79
C ILE A 401 -35.93 80.59 -38.69
N THR A 402 -36.09 80.77 -40.00
CA THR A 402 -35.92 79.72 -41.00
C THR A 402 -34.46 79.47 -41.31
N LYS A 403 -33.59 80.44 -41.00
CA LYS A 403 -32.15 80.25 -40.95
C LYS A 403 -31.61 80.97 -39.71
N LYS A 404 -31.09 80.25 -38.71
CA LYS A 404 -30.53 80.90 -37.51
C LYS A 404 -29.22 81.62 -37.87
N PRO A 405 -28.98 82.84 -37.35
CA PRO A 405 -27.69 83.48 -37.53
C PRO A 405 -26.62 82.67 -36.80
N THR A 406 -25.46 82.53 -37.41
CA THR A 406 -24.27 81.93 -36.79
C THR A 406 -23.14 82.95 -36.82
N CYS A 407 -22.00 82.61 -36.22
CA CYS A 407 -20.80 83.44 -36.32
C CYS A 407 -20.22 83.50 -37.77
N ALA A 408 -20.71 82.66 -38.69
CA ALA A 408 -20.30 82.66 -40.10
C ALA A 408 -21.35 83.23 -41.06
N GLU A 409 -22.64 83.05 -40.80
CA GLU A 409 -23.73 83.40 -41.72
C GLU A 409 -24.86 84.21 -41.05
N THR A 410 -25.43 85.16 -41.78
CA THR A 410 -26.62 85.90 -41.32
C THR A 410 -27.84 84.99 -41.29
N GLY A 411 -28.72 85.21 -40.32
CA GLY A 411 -29.98 84.48 -40.20
C GLY A 411 -31.10 85.08 -41.06
N VAL A 412 -32.18 84.34 -41.23
CA VAL A 412 -33.42 84.75 -41.91
C VAL A 412 -34.60 84.33 -41.04
N LYS A 413 -35.53 85.26 -40.81
CA LYS A 413 -36.81 85.03 -40.12
C LYS A 413 -37.94 85.12 -41.13
N THR A 414 -38.71 84.04 -41.29
CA THR A 414 -39.85 83.94 -42.20
C THR A 414 -41.15 83.86 -41.41
N TYR A 415 -42.07 84.76 -41.74
CA TYR A 415 -43.41 84.80 -41.21
C TYR A 415 -44.33 84.01 -42.13
N THR A 416 -45.04 83.02 -41.60
CA THR A 416 -46.01 82.20 -42.36
C THR A 416 -47.36 82.25 -41.66
N CYS A 417 -48.43 82.50 -42.41
CA CYS A 417 -49.79 82.43 -41.87
C CYS A 417 -50.20 80.96 -41.74
N GLY A 418 -50.38 80.46 -40.52
CA GLY A 418 -50.63 79.04 -40.23
C GLY A 418 -52.01 78.51 -40.63
N ILE A 419 -52.86 79.32 -41.28
CA ILE A 419 -54.21 78.92 -41.72
C ILE A 419 -54.35 78.95 -43.26
N CYS A 420 -53.57 79.78 -43.97
CA CYS A 420 -53.66 79.93 -45.44
C CYS A 420 -52.31 79.88 -46.18
N ASN A 421 -51.22 79.57 -45.48
CA ASN A 421 -49.87 79.30 -46.01
C ASN A 421 -49.16 80.43 -46.78
N LYS A 422 -49.58 81.71 -46.67
CA LYS A 422 -48.84 82.86 -47.23
C LYS A 422 -47.57 83.20 -46.40
N THR A 423 -46.47 83.65 -47.04
CA THR A 423 -45.17 83.91 -46.38
C THR A 423 -44.51 85.28 -46.67
N ARG A 424 -43.71 85.83 -45.72
CA ARG A 424 -42.79 86.99 -45.90
C ARG A 424 -41.50 86.87 -45.04
N THR A 425 -40.38 87.54 -45.38
CA THR A 425 -39.05 87.32 -44.73
C THR A 425 -38.29 88.58 -44.27
N GLU A 426 -37.40 88.44 -43.27
CA GLU A 426 -36.52 89.47 -42.68
C GLU A 426 -35.10 88.91 -42.34
N ASN A 427 -34.02 89.67 -42.53
CA ASN A 427 -32.63 89.23 -42.26
C ASN A 427 -32.15 89.57 -40.82
N ILE A 428 -31.35 88.68 -40.22
CA ILE A 428 -30.81 88.79 -38.85
C ILE A 428 -29.27 88.81 -38.90
N ALA A 429 -28.64 89.75 -38.20
CA ALA A 429 -27.17 89.90 -38.15
C ALA A 429 -26.46 88.67 -37.55
N LYS A 430 -25.19 88.45 -37.93
CA LYS A 430 -24.33 87.35 -37.42
C LYS A 430 -24.10 87.49 -35.91
N THR A 431 -23.95 86.37 -35.21
CA THR A 431 -23.66 86.35 -33.76
C THR A 431 -22.16 86.46 -33.51
N THR A 432 -21.74 87.10 -32.41
CA THR A 432 -20.33 87.13 -31.97
C THR A 432 -19.95 85.94 -31.09
N GLU A 433 -20.92 85.14 -30.67
CA GLU A 433 -20.74 84.00 -29.77
C GLU A 433 -20.68 82.68 -30.55
N HIS A 434 -19.65 81.87 -30.28
CA HIS A 434 -19.44 80.54 -30.86
C HIS A 434 -20.22 79.48 -30.06
N LEU A 435 -21.55 79.53 -30.13
CA LEU A 435 -22.43 78.68 -29.30
C LEU A 435 -22.44 77.21 -29.74
N HIS A 436 -22.24 76.92 -31.04
CA HIS A 436 -22.16 75.56 -31.54
C HIS A 436 -20.71 75.10 -31.60
N THR A 437 -20.31 74.32 -30.60
CA THR A 437 -18.96 73.79 -30.51
C THR A 437 -18.95 72.27 -30.57
N GLU A 438 -17.85 71.74 -31.08
CA GLU A 438 -17.52 70.33 -30.99
C GLU A 438 -16.09 70.17 -30.45
N ILE A 439 -15.84 69.01 -29.84
CA ILE A 439 -14.51 68.66 -29.39
C ILE A 439 -13.83 67.84 -30.48
N ARG A 440 -12.75 68.38 -31.07
CA ARG A 440 -11.89 67.67 -32.02
C ARG A 440 -10.61 67.21 -31.32
N ASN A 441 -9.90 66.25 -31.92
CA ASN A 441 -8.59 65.76 -31.44
C ASN A 441 -8.61 65.13 -30.03
N LYS A 442 -9.77 64.81 -29.46
CA LYS A 442 -9.86 64.13 -28.16
C LYS A 442 -9.25 62.73 -28.28
N LYS A 443 -8.29 62.44 -27.40
CA LYS A 443 -7.62 61.14 -27.30
C LYS A 443 -7.63 60.69 -25.84
N ALA A 444 -8.20 59.53 -25.53
CA ALA A 444 -8.09 59.00 -24.18
C ALA A 444 -6.63 58.65 -23.84
N ALA A 445 -6.23 58.79 -22.58
CA ALA A 445 -4.92 58.30 -22.14
C ALA A 445 -4.93 56.77 -22.09
N THR A 446 -3.84 56.14 -22.48
CA THR A 446 -3.69 54.68 -22.44
C THR A 446 -2.46 54.29 -21.61
N CYS A 447 -2.25 52.99 -21.41
CA CYS A 447 -1.05 52.47 -20.74
C CYS A 447 0.18 52.68 -21.65
N GLY A 448 0.82 53.84 -21.51
CA GLY A 448 2.07 54.21 -22.19
C GLY A 448 2.00 55.48 -23.05
N GLU A 449 0.81 55.93 -23.46
CA GLU A 449 0.62 57.16 -24.23
C GLU A 449 -0.21 58.18 -23.46
N THR A 450 0.18 59.44 -23.51
CA THR A 450 -0.60 60.55 -22.96
C THR A 450 -1.89 60.74 -23.76
N GLY A 451 -2.99 60.99 -23.06
CA GLY A 451 -4.24 61.41 -23.67
C GLY A 451 -4.29 62.92 -23.87
N TYR A 452 -5.36 63.38 -24.50
CA TYR A 452 -5.66 64.78 -24.73
C TYR A 452 -7.17 64.99 -24.62
N THR A 453 -7.62 65.97 -23.83
CA THR A 453 -9.07 66.21 -23.62
C THR A 453 -9.79 66.69 -24.89
N GLY A 454 -9.03 67.06 -25.92
CA GLY A 454 -9.55 67.57 -27.19
C GLY A 454 -9.70 69.09 -27.18
N ASP A 455 -9.59 69.67 -28.37
CA ASP A 455 -9.75 71.09 -28.63
C ASP A 455 -11.22 71.42 -28.92
N THR A 456 -11.68 72.58 -28.45
CA THR A 456 -13.04 73.05 -28.73
C THR A 456 -13.01 73.89 -30.00
N TYR A 457 -13.74 73.46 -31.02
CA TYR A 457 -13.89 74.16 -32.30
C TYR A 457 -15.32 74.63 -32.48
N CYS A 458 -15.50 75.82 -33.03
CA CYS A 458 -16.81 76.26 -33.49
C CYS A 458 -17.16 75.51 -34.78
N THR A 459 -18.28 74.81 -34.76
CA THR A 459 -18.78 74.05 -35.92
C THR A 459 -19.30 74.96 -37.05
N ASP A 460 -19.71 76.18 -36.72
CA ASP A 460 -20.29 77.11 -37.70
C ASP A 460 -19.23 77.84 -38.55
N CYS A 461 -18.03 78.12 -38.01
CA CYS A 461 -16.97 78.86 -38.73
C CYS A 461 -15.61 78.16 -38.75
N GLY A 462 -15.46 77.02 -38.07
CA GLY A 462 -14.21 76.26 -38.00
C GLY A 462 -13.12 76.88 -37.11
N THR A 463 -13.38 78.01 -36.45
CA THR A 463 -12.41 78.67 -35.57
C THR A 463 -12.22 77.85 -34.29
N LYS A 464 -10.96 77.65 -33.89
CA LYS A 464 -10.62 77.04 -32.60
C LYS A 464 -10.96 78.00 -31.46
N VAL A 465 -11.91 77.60 -30.61
CA VAL A 465 -12.41 78.40 -29.47
C VAL A 465 -11.51 78.23 -28.25
N SER A 466 -11.01 77.01 -28.00
CA SER A 466 -10.05 76.76 -26.90
C SER A 466 -9.24 75.48 -27.13
N SER A 467 -8.04 75.43 -26.52
CA SER A 467 -7.20 74.23 -26.53
C SER A 467 -7.52 73.30 -25.36
N GLY A 468 -7.50 71.99 -25.63
CA GLY A 468 -7.57 70.96 -24.60
C GLY A 468 -6.33 70.88 -23.70
N LYS A 469 -6.37 70.02 -22.69
CA LYS A 469 -5.26 69.70 -21.78
C LYS A 469 -4.74 68.29 -22.03
N THR A 470 -3.44 68.11 -21.83
CA THR A 470 -2.79 66.80 -21.86
C THR A 470 -3.21 65.97 -20.65
N ILE A 471 -3.56 64.70 -20.87
CA ILE A 471 -3.91 63.73 -19.85
C ILE A 471 -2.69 62.82 -19.64
N ALA A 472 -2.21 62.70 -18.41
CA ALA A 472 -1.04 61.87 -18.10
C ALA A 472 -1.28 60.40 -18.49
N LYS A 473 -0.22 59.74 -18.98
CA LYS A 473 -0.26 58.31 -19.33
C LYS A 473 -0.49 57.46 -18.07
N LEU A 474 -1.24 56.37 -18.21
CA LEU A 474 -1.39 55.39 -17.13
C LEU A 474 -0.09 54.60 -16.98
N THR A 475 0.44 54.52 -15.75
CA THR A 475 1.74 53.89 -15.45
C THR A 475 1.63 52.39 -15.22
N THR A 476 0.42 51.86 -15.06
CA THR A 476 0.16 50.44 -14.80
C THR A 476 -0.83 49.86 -15.79
N HIS A 477 -0.68 48.57 -16.07
CA HIS A 477 -1.59 47.81 -16.92
C HIS A 477 -2.64 47.10 -16.07
N THR A 478 -3.91 47.25 -16.44
CA THR A 478 -5.03 46.45 -15.91
C THR A 478 -5.23 45.25 -16.82
N TRP A 479 -4.85 44.06 -16.36
CA TRP A 479 -4.94 42.80 -17.10
C TRP A 479 -6.26 42.11 -16.83
N ASP A 480 -6.83 41.42 -17.82
CA ASP A 480 -7.95 40.48 -17.62
C ASP A 480 -7.50 39.21 -16.86
N ASP A 481 -8.44 38.31 -16.58
CA ASP A 481 -8.19 37.03 -15.89
C ASP A 481 -7.30 36.05 -16.69
N GLY A 482 -6.99 36.40 -17.94
CA GLY A 482 -6.20 35.60 -18.85
C GLY A 482 -6.96 34.41 -19.43
N LYS A 483 -6.88 34.26 -20.75
CA LYS A 483 -7.48 33.14 -21.47
C LYS A 483 -6.42 32.08 -21.78
N VAL A 484 -6.75 30.81 -21.60
CA VAL A 484 -5.92 29.71 -22.12
C VAL A 484 -5.98 29.77 -23.64
N THR A 485 -4.87 30.11 -24.27
CA THR A 485 -4.76 30.24 -25.74
C THR A 485 -4.13 29.01 -26.36
N THR A 486 -3.33 28.28 -25.57
CA THR A 486 -2.80 26.96 -25.94
C THR A 486 -2.95 26.04 -24.75
N GLU A 487 -3.72 24.96 -24.90
CA GLU A 487 -3.86 23.95 -23.85
C GLU A 487 -2.53 23.20 -23.61
N PRO A 488 -2.16 22.92 -22.35
CA PRO A 488 -1.01 22.07 -22.05
C PRO A 488 -1.29 20.63 -22.48
N THR A 489 -0.23 19.93 -22.91
CA THR A 489 -0.28 18.49 -23.20
C THR A 489 0.66 17.74 -22.25
N CYS A 490 0.75 16.41 -22.36
CA CYS A 490 1.67 15.60 -21.54
C CYS A 490 3.12 16.08 -21.60
N THR A 491 3.56 16.66 -22.73
CA THR A 491 4.97 17.06 -22.93
C THR A 491 5.15 18.53 -23.29
N ALA A 492 4.14 19.19 -23.87
CA ALA A 492 4.23 20.60 -24.21
C ALA A 492 3.51 21.46 -23.16
N LYS A 493 4.18 22.53 -22.71
CA LYS A 493 3.58 23.55 -21.85
C LYS A 493 2.43 24.25 -22.57
N GLY A 494 1.39 24.57 -21.83
CA GLY A 494 0.30 25.42 -22.31
C GLY A 494 0.65 26.89 -22.18
N VAL A 495 -0.20 27.76 -22.72
CA VAL A 495 -0.03 29.22 -22.67
C VAL A 495 -1.34 29.86 -22.24
N ARG A 496 -1.26 30.69 -21.20
CA ARG A 496 -2.32 31.63 -20.81
C ARG A 496 -1.92 33.03 -21.27
N THR A 497 -2.79 33.68 -22.04
CA THR A 497 -2.58 35.04 -22.53
C THR A 497 -3.49 35.99 -21.78
N PHE A 498 -2.88 37.01 -21.17
CA PHE A 498 -3.57 38.10 -20.50
C PHE A 498 -3.62 39.30 -21.43
N THR A 499 -4.78 39.92 -21.55
CA THR A 499 -4.99 41.11 -22.38
C THR A 499 -5.27 42.30 -21.49
N CYS A 500 -4.56 43.41 -21.73
CA CYS A 500 -4.85 44.64 -21.02
C CYS A 500 -6.16 45.25 -21.54
N SER A 501 -7.12 45.50 -20.64
CA SER A 501 -8.45 46.01 -20.99
C SER A 501 -8.46 47.44 -21.54
N ILE A 502 -7.34 48.17 -21.39
CA ILE A 502 -7.23 49.59 -21.77
C ILE A 502 -6.47 49.78 -23.09
N CYS A 503 -5.40 49.01 -23.34
CA CYS A 503 -4.53 49.20 -24.51
C CYS A 503 -4.33 47.96 -25.38
N ALA A 504 -5.02 46.86 -25.08
CA ALA A 504 -4.96 45.59 -25.82
C ALA A 504 -3.58 44.94 -25.95
N LYS A 505 -2.53 45.47 -25.30
CA LYS A 505 -1.26 44.77 -25.16
C LYS A 505 -1.48 43.45 -24.45
N THR A 506 -0.74 42.43 -24.84
CA THR A 506 -0.82 41.09 -24.27
C THR A 506 0.46 40.73 -23.52
N LYS A 507 0.31 39.96 -22.44
CA LYS A 507 1.43 39.23 -21.83
C LYS A 507 1.04 37.76 -21.68
N THR A 508 2.02 36.88 -21.64
CA THR A 508 1.77 35.43 -21.56
C THR A 508 2.38 34.84 -20.31
N ALA A 509 1.70 33.89 -19.68
CA ALA A 509 2.28 32.99 -18.68
C ALA A 509 2.26 31.54 -19.19
N SER A 510 3.32 30.80 -18.91
CA SER A 510 3.39 29.39 -19.23
C SER A 510 2.56 28.56 -18.24
N ILE A 511 1.73 27.67 -18.75
CA ILE A 511 1.06 26.63 -17.98
C ILE A 511 1.94 25.38 -18.05
N ALA A 512 2.24 24.76 -16.91
CA ALA A 512 3.05 23.54 -16.89
C ALA A 512 2.41 22.45 -17.78
N ALA A 513 3.25 21.62 -18.42
CA ALA A 513 2.77 20.43 -19.12
C ALA A 513 2.06 19.52 -18.12
N THR A 514 1.00 18.83 -18.54
CA THR A 514 0.18 18.00 -17.63
C THR A 514 0.94 16.79 -17.10
N GLY A 515 2.01 16.37 -17.80
CA GLY A 515 2.73 15.14 -17.52
C GLY A 515 1.94 13.90 -17.91
N HIS A 516 2.50 12.74 -17.60
CA HIS A 516 1.90 11.43 -17.89
C HIS A 516 1.14 10.89 -16.66
N GLN A 517 0.09 11.59 -16.24
CA GLN A 517 -0.62 11.26 -15.00
C GLN A 517 -1.43 9.96 -15.10
N HIS A 518 -1.99 9.67 -16.28
CA HIS A 518 -2.73 8.43 -16.52
C HIS A 518 -1.90 7.45 -17.33
N THR A 519 -1.50 6.35 -16.68
CA THR A 519 -0.66 5.31 -17.27
C THR A 519 -1.25 3.92 -17.04
N GLU A 520 -0.97 3.03 -17.98
CA GLU A 520 -1.31 1.61 -17.88
C GLU A 520 -0.13 0.73 -18.33
N ILE A 521 -0.11 -0.52 -17.87
CA ILE A 521 0.91 -1.48 -18.25
C ILE A 521 0.37 -2.40 -19.34
N ARG A 522 1.02 -2.40 -20.52
CA ARG A 522 0.66 -3.26 -21.66
C ARG A 522 1.71 -4.34 -21.90
N LYS A 523 1.30 -5.44 -22.55
CA LYS A 523 2.18 -6.56 -22.96
C LYS A 523 2.90 -7.27 -21.80
N LYS A 524 2.42 -7.10 -20.56
CA LYS A 524 2.94 -7.85 -19.41
C LYS A 524 2.76 -9.35 -19.67
N LYS A 525 3.83 -10.11 -19.47
CA LYS A 525 3.85 -11.57 -19.58
C LYS A 525 4.62 -12.10 -18.37
N ASP A 526 4.04 -13.00 -17.61
CA ASP A 526 4.77 -13.56 -16.46
C ASP A 526 5.81 -14.57 -16.96
N ALA A 527 6.97 -14.64 -16.27
CA ALA A 527 8.02 -15.60 -16.60
C ALA A 527 7.60 -17.01 -16.19
N THR A 528 7.96 -18.00 -17.01
CA THR A 528 7.73 -19.42 -16.70
C THR A 528 9.06 -20.12 -16.44
N CYS A 529 9.03 -21.42 -16.14
CA CYS A 529 10.26 -22.20 -15.99
C CYS A 529 11.02 -22.47 -17.30
N GLY A 530 10.38 -22.22 -18.46
CA GLY A 530 10.95 -22.47 -19.79
C GLY A 530 11.11 -21.22 -20.66
N GLU A 531 10.31 -20.18 -20.40
CA GLU A 531 10.25 -18.96 -21.20
C GLU A 531 10.40 -17.73 -20.32
N ASP A 532 11.14 -16.74 -20.81
CA ASP A 532 11.25 -15.44 -20.17
C ASP A 532 9.89 -14.72 -20.16
N GLY A 533 9.66 -13.96 -19.09
CA GLY A 533 8.56 -13.03 -18.95
C GLY A 533 8.95 -11.61 -19.39
N TYR A 534 8.02 -10.69 -19.24
CA TYR A 534 8.17 -9.29 -19.56
C TYR A 534 7.34 -8.44 -18.58
N THR A 535 7.98 -7.48 -17.91
CA THR A 535 7.29 -6.64 -16.91
C THR A 535 6.19 -5.75 -17.51
N GLY A 536 6.18 -5.59 -18.84
CA GLY A 536 5.21 -4.80 -19.58
C GLY A 536 5.66 -3.36 -19.78
N ASN A 537 5.15 -2.72 -20.84
CA ASN A 537 5.44 -1.34 -21.17
C ASN A 537 4.50 -0.40 -20.44
N THR A 538 5.04 0.68 -19.89
CA THR A 538 4.23 1.77 -19.35
C THR A 538 3.76 2.66 -20.48
N TYR A 539 2.45 2.79 -20.64
CA TYR A 539 1.80 3.49 -21.74
C TYR A 539 0.92 4.60 -21.19
N CYS A 540 1.05 5.81 -21.74
CA CYS A 540 0.18 6.92 -21.38
C CYS A 540 -1.15 6.79 -22.12
N THR A 541 -2.26 6.76 -21.38
CA THR A 541 -3.60 6.70 -21.99
C THR A 541 -4.01 8.04 -22.60
N ASP A 542 -3.48 9.15 -22.08
CA ASP A 542 -3.81 10.50 -22.54
C ASP A 542 -3.16 10.82 -23.90
N CYS A 543 -1.84 10.64 -24.03
CA CYS A 543 -1.12 10.95 -25.27
C CYS A 543 -0.83 9.74 -26.17
N LYS A 544 -1.28 8.54 -25.77
CA LYS A 544 -1.14 7.30 -26.55
C LYS A 544 0.31 6.94 -26.90
N LYS A 545 1.28 7.39 -26.10
CA LYS A 545 2.70 7.09 -26.26
C LYS A 545 3.19 6.13 -25.18
N THR A 546 4.11 5.25 -25.57
CA THR A 546 4.89 4.44 -24.63
C THR A 546 5.85 5.36 -23.88
N ILE A 547 5.75 5.38 -22.55
CA ILE A 547 6.58 6.19 -21.67
C ILE A 547 7.88 5.47 -21.36
N SER A 548 7.79 4.16 -21.10
CA SER A 548 8.95 3.31 -20.85
C SER A 548 8.69 1.89 -21.29
N TYR A 549 9.77 1.20 -21.66
CA TYR A 549 9.74 -0.21 -22.01
C TYR A 549 9.96 -1.07 -20.77
N GLY A 550 9.19 -2.15 -20.67
CA GLY A 550 9.41 -3.16 -19.65
C GLY A 550 10.75 -3.86 -19.85
N GLN A 551 11.17 -4.60 -18.83
CA GLN A 551 12.37 -5.43 -18.85
C GLN A 551 11.99 -6.89 -19.02
N THR A 552 12.90 -7.65 -19.63
CA THR A 552 12.81 -9.11 -19.69
C THR A 552 12.94 -9.65 -18.27
N ILE A 553 11.97 -10.47 -17.87
CA ILE A 553 12.03 -11.23 -16.63
C ILE A 553 12.63 -12.57 -17.00
N THR A 554 13.87 -12.84 -16.61
CA THR A 554 14.53 -14.11 -16.91
C THR A 554 13.66 -15.28 -16.43
N LYS A 555 13.51 -16.30 -17.27
CA LYS A 555 12.81 -17.55 -16.95
C LYS A 555 13.23 -18.05 -15.57
N THR A 556 12.25 -18.51 -14.81
CA THR A 556 12.43 -18.76 -13.37
C THR A 556 13.32 -19.96 -13.06
N GLY A 557 13.51 -20.87 -14.02
CA GLY A 557 14.17 -22.16 -13.81
C GLY A 557 13.42 -23.12 -12.87
N ASN A 558 12.32 -22.67 -12.26
CA ASN A 558 11.59 -23.38 -11.21
C ASN A 558 10.56 -24.32 -11.84
N HIS A 559 10.96 -25.56 -12.03
CA HIS A 559 10.11 -26.59 -12.60
C HIS A 559 9.06 -27.11 -11.60
N THR A 560 7.79 -26.99 -11.95
CA THR A 560 6.70 -27.70 -11.26
C THR A 560 6.60 -29.11 -11.84
N TRP A 561 7.00 -30.11 -11.06
CA TRP A 561 7.07 -31.50 -11.48
C TRP A 561 5.75 -32.25 -11.26
N ASP A 562 5.44 -33.22 -12.11
CA ASP A 562 4.32 -34.13 -11.90
C ASP A 562 4.57 -35.10 -10.72
N ASP A 563 3.59 -35.97 -10.44
CA ASP A 563 3.65 -36.95 -9.33
C ASP A 563 4.79 -37.99 -9.50
N GLY A 564 5.53 -37.97 -10.62
CA GLY A 564 6.57 -38.93 -10.95
C GLY A 564 6.02 -40.28 -11.38
N LYS A 565 6.61 -40.85 -12.44
CA LYS A 565 6.28 -42.18 -12.95
C LYS A 565 7.47 -43.11 -12.80
N VAL A 566 7.26 -44.30 -12.25
CA VAL A 566 8.29 -45.35 -12.29
C VAL A 566 8.48 -45.75 -13.75
N THR A 567 9.63 -45.38 -14.31
CA THR A 567 10.01 -45.67 -15.69
C THR A 567 10.91 -46.90 -15.79
N LYS A 568 11.56 -47.26 -14.68
CA LYS A 568 12.32 -48.51 -14.54
C LYS A 568 12.08 -49.11 -13.15
N GLU A 569 11.55 -50.31 -13.08
CA GLU A 569 11.35 -50.99 -11.80
C GLU A 569 12.70 -51.45 -11.20
N PRO A 570 12.90 -51.37 -9.87
CA PRO A 570 14.09 -51.92 -9.22
C PRO A 570 14.08 -53.45 -9.27
N THR A 571 15.26 -54.04 -9.44
CA THR A 571 15.49 -55.49 -9.34
C THR A 571 16.33 -55.81 -8.10
N CYS A 572 16.54 -57.09 -7.78
CA CYS A 572 17.33 -57.49 -6.60
C CYS A 572 18.73 -56.89 -6.53
N THR A 573 19.33 -56.53 -7.67
CA THR A 573 20.71 -55.99 -7.76
C THR A 573 20.82 -54.64 -8.46
N ALA A 574 19.83 -54.23 -9.26
CA ALA A 574 19.85 -52.96 -9.97
C ALA A 574 18.76 -52.01 -9.47
N ASN A 575 19.13 -50.75 -9.22
CA ASN A 575 18.20 -49.70 -8.84
C ASN A 575 17.15 -49.44 -9.93
N GLY A 576 15.95 -49.07 -9.51
CA GLY A 576 14.88 -48.56 -10.37
C GLY A 576 15.01 -47.06 -10.58
N VAL A 577 14.14 -46.49 -11.41
CA VAL A 577 14.11 -45.07 -11.74
C VAL A 577 12.67 -44.56 -11.74
N THR A 578 12.44 -43.45 -11.03
CA THR A 578 11.25 -42.62 -11.19
C THR A 578 11.61 -41.40 -12.03
N THR A 579 10.91 -41.16 -13.13
CA THR A 579 11.04 -39.94 -13.94
C THR A 579 9.92 -38.98 -13.59
N PHE A 580 10.27 -37.73 -13.36
CA PHE A 580 9.37 -36.62 -13.12
C PHE A 580 9.41 -35.69 -14.33
N THR A 581 8.24 -35.25 -14.80
CA THR A 581 8.13 -34.34 -15.94
C THR A 581 7.55 -33.02 -15.48
N CYS A 582 8.17 -31.91 -15.88
CA CYS A 582 7.67 -30.58 -15.56
C CYS A 582 6.36 -30.34 -16.32
N ILE A 583 5.28 -30.03 -15.61
CA ILE A 583 3.95 -29.84 -16.19
C ILE A 583 3.83 -28.56 -17.03
N VAL A 584 4.84 -27.68 -16.96
CA VAL A 584 4.84 -26.37 -17.63
C VAL A 584 5.75 -26.37 -18.87
N CYS A 585 6.94 -26.97 -18.81
CA CYS A 585 7.90 -26.93 -19.93
C CYS A 585 8.44 -28.29 -20.38
N GLU A 586 7.83 -29.39 -19.90
CA GLU A 586 8.08 -30.78 -20.32
C GLU A 586 9.51 -31.34 -20.11
N LYS A 587 10.43 -30.55 -19.54
CA LYS A 587 11.74 -31.05 -19.09
C LYS A 587 11.53 -32.18 -18.08
N SER A 588 12.48 -33.12 -18.03
CA SER A 588 12.40 -34.30 -17.16
C SER A 588 13.57 -34.37 -16.17
N LYS A 589 13.32 -34.80 -14.93
CA LYS A 589 14.36 -35.20 -13.96
C LYS A 589 14.10 -36.61 -13.44
N THR A 590 15.14 -37.29 -12.95
CA THR A 590 15.02 -38.69 -12.48
C THR A 590 15.47 -38.86 -11.04
N ARG A 591 14.81 -39.76 -10.30
CA ARG A 591 15.21 -40.21 -8.96
C ARG A 591 15.42 -41.72 -8.95
N SER A 592 16.54 -42.16 -8.40
CA SER A 592 16.87 -43.57 -8.22
C SER A 592 15.99 -44.22 -7.12
N ILE A 593 15.50 -45.43 -7.37
CA ILE A 593 14.80 -46.27 -6.39
C ILE A 593 15.77 -47.37 -5.99
N LYS A 594 16.20 -47.41 -4.73
CA LYS A 594 17.20 -48.37 -4.26
C LYS A 594 16.77 -49.82 -4.49
N ALA A 595 17.68 -50.64 -5.00
CA ALA A 595 17.50 -52.08 -5.16
C ALA A 595 17.18 -52.71 -3.79
N PRO A 596 16.10 -53.51 -3.67
CA PRO A 596 15.67 -54.09 -2.41
C PRO A 596 16.60 -55.20 -1.87
N GLY A 597 17.60 -55.63 -2.65
CA GLY A 597 18.47 -56.74 -2.28
C GLY A 597 17.80 -58.11 -2.45
N HIS A 598 18.52 -59.16 -2.09
CA HIS A 598 17.98 -60.53 -2.12
C HIS A 598 17.18 -60.84 -0.85
N SER A 599 15.97 -61.37 -1.02
CA SER A 599 15.12 -61.85 0.07
C SER A 599 15.11 -63.37 0.10
N TYR A 600 16.07 -63.95 0.83
CA TYR A 600 16.21 -65.39 1.01
C TYR A 600 15.35 -65.89 2.18
N GLY A 601 14.69 -67.04 2.00
CA GLY A 601 14.03 -67.77 3.08
C GLY A 601 14.99 -68.65 3.89
N GLU A 602 14.42 -69.56 4.69
CA GLU A 602 15.18 -70.58 5.42
C GLU A 602 15.94 -71.53 4.48
N TYR A 603 17.04 -72.11 4.97
CA TYR A 603 17.77 -73.13 4.22
C TYR A 603 16.98 -74.43 4.13
N VAL A 604 16.90 -74.98 2.93
CA VAL A 604 16.34 -76.30 2.63
C VAL A 604 17.49 -77.25 2.34
N VAL A 605 17.53 -78.40 3.02
CA VAL A 605 18.49 -79.46 2.70
C VAL A 605 18.11 -80.05 1.35
N VAL A 606 19.01 -79.90 0.37
CA VAL A 606 18.83 -80.39 -1.01
C VAL A 606 19.62 -81.68 -1.24
N LYS A 607 20.60 -81.98 -0.38
CA LYS A 607 21.28 -83.27 -0.30
C LYS A 607 21.64 -83.54 1.14
N GLU A 608 21.18 -84.65 1.70
CA GLU A 608 21.55 -85.04 3.07
C GLU A 608 23.04 -85.43 3.13
N PRO A 609 23.78 -85.03 4.18
CA PRO A 609 25.14 -85.51 4.38
C PRO A 609 25.16 -87.00 4.73
N THR A 610 26.11 -87.74 4.17
CA THR A 610 26.35 -89.16 4.48
C THR A 610 27.69 -89.33 5.19
N THR A 611 28.04 -90.55 5.58
CA THR A 611 29.35 -90.88 6.16
C THR A 611 30.50 -90.73 5.15
N THR A 612 30.19 -90.71 3.84
CA THR A 612 31.17 -90.66 2.74
C THR A 612 31.07 -89.40 1.88
N GLU A 613 29.97 -88.66 1.90
CA GLU A 613 29.72 -87.47 1.07
C GLU A 613 29.14 -86.29 1.85
N ASN A 614 29.60 -85.08 1.55
CA ASN A 614 29.03 -83.86 2.12
C ASN A 614 27.58 -83.68 1.65
N GLY A 615 26.73 -83.18 2.55
CA GLY A 615 25.39 -82.71 2.21
C GLY A 615 25.42 -81.29 1.64
N LEU A 616 24.27 -80.81 1.20
CA LEU A 616 24.09 -79.49 0.64
C LEU A 616 22.76 -78.94 1.14
N LYS A 617 22.77 -77.71 1.68
CA LYS A 617 21.54 -76.95 1.91
C LYS A 617 21.57 -75.67 1.10
N SER A 618 20.43 -75.29 0.55
CA SER A 618 20.28 -74.10 -0.29
C SER A 618 19.11 -73.26 0.16
N LYS A 619 19.17 -71.96 -0.10
CA LYS A 619 18.02 -71.06 0.04
C LYS A 619 17.87 -70.24 -1.23
N THR A 620 16.64 -70.03 -1.64
CA THR A 620 16.31 -69.37 -2.91
C THR A 620 15.68 -68.01 -2.65
N CYS A 621 16.16 -66.98 -3.36
CA CYS A 621 15.58 -65.65 -3.28
C CYS A 621 14.15 -65.71 -3.85
N SER A 622 13.17 -65.39 -3.02
CA SER A 622 11.75 -65.43 -3.39
C SER A 622 11.37 -64.42 -4.50
N ALA A 623 12.21 -63.41 -4.73
CA ALA A 623 11.96 -62.35 -5.70
C ALA A 623 12.63 -62.56 -7.07
N CYS A 624 13.78 -63.27 -7.15
CA CYS A 624 14.50 -63.46 -8.43
C CYS A 624 15.01 -64.87 -8.70
N GLY A 625 14.74 -65.84 -7.82
CA GLY A 625 15.14 -67.24 -8.04
C GLY A 625 16.63 -67.53 -7.85
N LYS A 626 17.46 -66.53 -7.53
CA LYS A 626 18.89 -66.76 -7.26
C LYS A 626 19.04 -67.71 -6.06
N VAL A 627 19.84 -68.76 -6.23
CA VAL A 627 20.07 -69.79 -5.22
C VAL A 627 21.40 -69.53 -4.51
N TYR A 628 21.38 -69.58 -3.19
CA TYR A 628 22.58 -69.53 -2.36
C TYR A 628 22.72 -70.85 -1.59
N SER A 629 23.80 -71.59 -1.86
CA SER A 629 24.03 -72.93 -1.31
C SER A 629 25.25 -72.96 -0.41
N VAL A 630 25.17 -73.75 0.66
CA VAL A 630 26.26 -74.01 1.60
C VAL A 630 26.36 -75.52 1.84
N THR A 631 27.58 -76.04 1.92
CA THR A 631 27.85 -77.46 2.15
C THR A 631 27.64 -77.84 3.61
N LEU A 632 27.13 -79.05 3.83
CA LEU A 632 26.98 -79.69 5.14
C LEU A 632 28.03 -80.79 5.28
N ALA A 633 28.78 -80.78 6.38
CA ALA A 633 29.83 -81.77 6.62
C ALA A 633 29.25 -83.18 6.85
N LYS A 634 30.05 -84.21 6.54
CA LYS A 634 29.73 -85.65 6.69
C LYS A 634 29.36 -86.01 8.12
N ILE A 635 28.45 -86.97 8.30
CA ILE A 635 27.97 -87.42 9.63
C ILE A 635 28.83 -88.59 10.12
N SER A 636 29.33 -88.52 11.37
CA SER A 636 30.15 -89.56 12.01
C SER A 636 29.30 -90.58 12.79
N SER A 637 29.55 -91.89 12.62
CA SER A 637 28.73 -92.97 13.20
C SER A 637 29.20 -93.47 14.58
N LYS A 638 28.41 -93.26 15.66
CA LYS A 638 28.13 -94.23 16.77
C LYS A 638 27.18 -93.69 17.88
N ALA A 639 26.00 -94.30 17.99
CA ALA A 639 25.36 -94.96 19.15
C ALA A 639 25.06 -94.26 20.54
N THR A 640 23.75 -94.09 20.82
CA THR A 640 22.88 -94.47 22.00
C THR A 640 22.91 -93.87 23.44
N THR A 641 21.68 -93.53 23.91
CA THR A 641 20.98 -93.70 25.24
C THR A 641 20.96 -92.65 26.41
N LYS A 642 19.73 -92.11 26.65
CA LYS A 642 18.89 -91.77 27.87
C LYS A 642 19.45 -91.04 29.14
N THR A 643 19.09 -89.74 29.42
CA THR A 643 18.07 -89.10 30.35
C THR A 643 18.48 -89.07 31.86
N PRO A 644 18.21 -88.05 32.78
CA PRO A 644 17.09 -87.06 32.85
C PRO A 644 17.32 -85.63 33.48
N THR A 645 16.26 -84.78 33.44
CA THR A 645 15.90 -83.61 34.32
C THR A 645 16.75 -82.31 34.18
N THR A 646 16.22 -81.10 33.92
CA THR A 646 15.41 -80.25 34.83
C THR A 646 14.53 -79.20 34.10
N SER A 647 13.32 -79.04 34.64
CA SER A 647 12.27 -78.00 34.53
C SER A 647 12.57 -76.64 33.87
N SER A 648 11.76 -76.24 32.88
CA SER A 648 10.77 -75.15 33.06
C SER A 648 9.77 -75.11 31.88
N GLN A 649 8.63 -74.49 32.13
CA GLN A 649 7.31 -74.72 31.55
C GLN A 649 7.06 -74.13 30.15
N ASP A 650 6.06 -74.72 29.48
CA ASP A 650 5.15 -74.22 28.43
C ASP A 650 5.42 -72.86 27.77
N ALA A 651 5.50 -72.86 26.42
CA ALA A 651 4.79 -71.90 25.58
C ALA A 651 4.73 -72.36 24.11
N GLN A 652 3.62 -73.01 23.75
CA GLN A 652 3.19 -73.27 22.38
C GLN A 652 3.03 -71.94 21.61
N THR A 653 3.98 -71.55 20.75
CA THR A 653 3.82 -70.34 19.90
C THR A 653 3.24 -70.69 18.53
N SER A 654 1.98 -71.11 18.53
CA SER A 654 1.14 -71.06 17.33
C SER A 654 1.06 -69.63 16.81
N LYS A 655 1.39 -69.40 15.53
CA LYS A 655 1.24 -68.10 14.85
C LYS A 655 -0.20 -67.58 15.00
N ILE A 656 -0.37 -66.48 15.74
CA ILE A 656 -1.68 -65.85 15.94
C ILE A 656 -2.10 -65.17 14.63
N THR A 657 -3.02 -65.80 13.90
CA THR A 657 -3.53 -65.35 12.60
C THR A 657 -4.88 -64.64 12.74
N THR A 658 -5.19 -63.74 11.82
CA THR A 658 -6.42 -62.95 11.84
C THR A 658 -7.65 -63.82 11.61
N LYS A 659 -8.56 -63.87 12.59
CA LYS A 659 -9.86 -64.56 12.47
C LYS A 659 -10.96 -63.64 11.96
N LYS A 660 -10.94 -62.35 12.32
CA LYS A 660 -11.97 -61.36 11.93
C LYS A 660 -11.39 -59.96 11.74
N ILE A 661 -11.97 -59.20 10.81
CA ILE A 661 -11.66 -57.79 10.55
C ILE A 661 -12.92 -56.96 10.82
N LYS A 662 -12.82 -55.88 11.60
CA LYS A 662 -13.88 -54.88 11.80
C LYS A 662 -13.37 -53.51 11.31
N LEU A 663 -14.21 -52.81 10.55
CA LEU A 663 -13.96 -51.43 10.13
C LEU A 663 -14.94 -50.48 10.84
N ASN A 664 -14.55 -49.21 10.94
CA ASN A 664 -15.40 -48.13 11.42
C ASN A 664 -16.61 -47.83 10.51
N CYS A 665 -16.60 -48.27 9.25
CA CYS A 665 -17.75 -48.12 8.36
C CYS A 665 -17.81 -49.22 7.28
N LYS A 666 -19.05 -49.59 6.89
CA LYS A 666 -19.35 -50.50 5.76
C LYS A 666 -19.73 -49.77 4.47
N LYS A 667 -20.19 -48.52 4.61
CA LYS A 667 -20.53 -47.62 3.51
C LYS A 667 -20.00 -46.23 3.85
N LEU A 668 -19.50 -45.50 2.87
CA LEU A 668 -18.93 -44.17 3.03
C LEU A 668 -19.29 -43.29 1.83
N THR A 669 -19.66 -42.03 2.08
CA THR A 669 -19.91 -41.05 1.02
C THR A 669 -18.99 -39.85 1.20
N LEU A 670 -18.27 -39.45 0.15
CA LEU A 670 -17.30 -38.34 0.17
C LEU A 670 -17.53 -37.36 -0.98
N LYS A 671 -17.20 -36.08 -0.79
CA LYS A 671 -17.09 -35.11 -1.89
C LYS A 671 -15.72 -35.24 -2.58
N LYS A 672 -15.63 -34.93 -3.87
CA LYS A 672 -14.35 -34.91 -4.62
C LYS A 672 -13.28 -34.10 -3.87
N GLY A 673 -12.06 -34.63 -3.82
CA GLY A 673 -10.90 -34.03 -3.14
C GLY A 673 -10.76 -34.39 -1.65
N LYS A 674 -11.85 -34.76 -0.96
CA LYS A 674 -11.82 -35.10 0.47
C LYS A 674 -11.16 -36.45 0.74
N THR A 675 -10.59 -36.58 1.94
CA THR A 675 -9.88 -37.78 2.38
C THR A 675 -10.54 -38.41 3.60
N PHE A 676 -10.32 -39.71 3.83
CA PHE A 676 -10.86 -40.46 4.96
C PHE A 676 -9.88 -41.55 5.38
N LYS A 677 -9.73 -41.83 6.69
CA LYS A 677 -8.83 -42.88 7.21
C LYS A 677 -9.65 -44.00 7.85
N PHE A 678 -9.41 -45.24 7.43
CA PHE A 678 -10.05 -46.41 8.03
C PHE A 678 -9.42 -46.72 9.39
N LYS A 679 -10.26 -46.98 10.39
CA LYS A 679 -9.85 -47.61 11.66
C LYS A 679 -10.14 -49.10 11.56
N VAL A 680 -9.08 -49.91 11.57
CA VAL A 680 -9.15 -51.36 11.43
C VAL A 680 -8.90 -52.02 12.77
N THR A 681 -9.79 -52.92 13.19
CA THR A 681 -9.61 -53.76 14.37
C THR A 681 -9.55 -55.22 13.94
N LEU A 682 -8.48 -55.92 14.33
CA LEU A 682 -8.31 -57.35 14.09
C LEU A 682 -8.78 -58.14 15.31
N THR A 683 -9.28 -59.35 15.10
CA THR A 683 -9.59 -60.30 16.18
C THR A 683 -8.89 -61.63 15.90
N PRO A 684 -8.06 -62.14 16.83
CA PRO A 684 -7.64 -61.47 18.07
C PRO A 684 -6.77 -60.22 17.79
N ILE A 685 -6.75 -59.25 18.71
CA ILE A 685 -6.14 -57.92 18.49
C ILE A 685 -4.62 -57.97 18.31
N ASN A 686 -3.99 -59.03 18.83
CA ASN A 686 -2.55 -59.30 18.76
C ASN A 686 -2.14 -60.12 17.50
N SER A 687 -2.99 -60.19 16.47
CA SER A 687 -2.62 -60.78 15.17
C SER A 687 -1.45 -60.02 14.54
N ARG A 688 -0.48 -60.76 13.98
CA ARG A 688 0.71 -60.21 13.28
C ARG A 688 0.56 -60.17 11.76
N ASP A 689 -0.63 -60.44 11.22
CA ASP A 689 -0.89 -60.45 9.78
C ASP A 689 -0.96 -59.03 9.18
N ARG A 690 -0.20 -58.80 8.10
CA ARG A 690 -0.15 -57.50 7.40
C ARG A 690 -1.52 -57.07 6.87
N ILE A 691 -1.92 -55.83 7.17
CA ILE A 691 -3.14 -55.21 6.62
C ILE A 691 -2.83 -54.62 5.23
N THR A 692 -3.65 -54.97 4.24
CA THR A 692 -3.55 -54.46 2.86
C THR A 692 -4.89 -53.89 2.42
N TYR A 693 -4.86 -52.79 1.66
CA TYR A 693 -6.05 -52.11 1.16
C TYR A 693 -6.07 -52.11 -0.38
N VAL A 694 -7.21 -52.45 -0.97
CA VAL A 694 -7.38 -52.50 -2.43
C VAL A 694 -8.65 -51.75 -2.82
N THR A 695 -8.55 -50.87 -3.81
CA THR A 695 -9.71 -50.18 -4.39
C THR A 695 -10.14 -50.88 -5.67
N SER A 696 -11.44 -51.08 -5.86
CA SER A 696 -12.00 -51.62 -7.10
C SER A 696 -11.96 -50.61 -8.25
N ASN A 697 -11.78 -49.31 -7.96
CA ASN A 697 -11.70 -48.28 -8.99
C ASN A 697 -10.76 -47.15 -8.55
N LYS A 698 -9.49 -47.26 -8.99
CA LYS A 698 -8.42 -46.29 -8.70
C LYS A 698 -8.70 -44.90 -9.29
N LYS A 699 -9.58 -44.78 -10.30
CA LYS A 699 -9.98 -43.49 -10.89
C LYS A 699 -11.01 -42.75 -10.03
N VAL A 700 -11.78 -43.46 -9.21
CA VAL A 700 -12.82 -42.88 -8.33
C VAL A 700 -12.27 -42.63 -6.93
N VAL A 701 -11.52 -43.59 -6.36
CA VAL A 701 -10.92 -43.47 -5.02
C VAL A 701 -9.50 -44.05 -5.03
N LYS A 702 -8.51 -43.23 -4.65
CA LYS A 702 -7.13 -43.66 -4.38
C LYS A 702 -7.03 -44.14 -2.94
N VAL A 703 -6.38 -45.27 -2.70
CA VAL A 703 -6.14 -45.83 -1.37
C VAL A 703 -4.64 -45.90 -1.10
N TYR A 704 -4.24 -45.44 0.09
CA TYR A 704 -2.86 -45.39 0.54
C TYR A 704 -2.54 -46.56 1.47
N ARG A 705 -1.26 -46.93 1.58
CA ARG A 705 -0.80 -48.09 2.37
C ARG A 705 -1.17 -47.99 3.86
N ASN A 706 -1.28 -46.76 4.39
CA ASN A 706 -1.67 -46.49 5.78
C ASN A 706 -3.19 -46.50 6.04
N GLY A 707 -4.01 -46.92 5.06
CA GLY A 707 -5.47 -47.00 5.21
C GLY A 707 -6.21 -45.68 4.99
N ARG A 708 -5.52 -44.61 4.57
CA ARG A 708 -6.15 -43.38 4.10
C ARG A 708 -6.68 -43.57 2.67
N ILE A 709 -7.78 -42.92 2.33
CA ILE A 709 -8.32 -42.83 0.97
C ILE A 709 -8.54 -41.36 0.56
N LYS A 710 -8.44 -41.07 -0.74
CA LYS A 710 -8.78 -39.76 -1.35
C LYS A 710 -9.83 -39.96 -2.44
N ALA A 711 -10.90 -39.19 -2.38
CA ALA A 711 -11.93 -39.14 -3.41
C ALA A 711 -11.42 -38.36 -4.63
N LEU A 712 -11.32 -39.00 -5.79
CA LEU A 712 -10.73 -38.41 -6.99
C LEU A 712 -11.76 -37.95 -8.03
N LYS A 713 -12.80 -38.76 -8.26
CA LYS A 713 -13.82 -38.49 -9.27
C LYS A 713 -15.17 -39.04 -8.81
N LYS A 714 -16.26 -38.35 -9.18
CA LYS A 714 -17.64 -38.79 -8.93
C LYS A 714 -17.84 -40.22 -9.43
N GLY A 715 -18.42 -41.09 -8.60
CA GLY A 715 -18.60 -42.50 -8.91
C GLY A 715 -18.63 -43.39 -7.68
N LYS A 716 -18.72 -44.71 -7.88
CA LYS A 716 -18.74 -45.71 -6.79
C LYS A 716 -17.49 -46.59 -6.87
N ALA A 717 -16.89 -46.90 -5.72
CA ALA A 717 -15.74 -47.79 -5.58
C ALA A 717 -15.91 -48.69 -4.34
N LYS A 718 -15.34 -49.89 -4.35
CA LYS A 718 -15.28 -50.79 -3.19
C LYS A 718 -13.84 -50.79 -2.66
N ILE A 719 -13.67 -50.50 -1.38
CA ILE A 719 -12.38 -50.66 -0.70
C ILE A 719 -12.39 -51.99 0.05
N THR A 720 -11.49 -52.89 -0.34
CA THR A 720 -11.31 -54.21 0.30
C THR A 720 -10.09 -54.15 1.21
N VAL A 721 -10.30 -54.44 2.49
CA VAL A 721 -9.26 -54.55 3.52
C VAL A 721 -8.97 -56.03 3.74
N ILE A 722 -7.70 -56.42 3.67
CA ILE A 722 -7.24 -57.81 3.73
C ILE A 722 -6.21 -57.94 4.86
N SER A 723 -6.36 -58.97 5.70
CA SER A 723 -5.34 -59.37 6.69
C SER A 723 -5.38 -60.89 6.82
N GLY A 724 -4.26 -61.55 6.54
CA GLY A 724 -4.19 -63.01 6.38
C GLY A 724 -5.13 -63.47 5.26
N THR A 725 -5.96 -64.48 5.54
CA THR A 725 -6.99 -64.99 4.62
C THR A 725 -8.32 -64.23 4.68
N LYS A 726 -8.48 -63.29 5.62
CA LYS A 726 -9.75 -62.58 5.85
C LYS A 726 -9.83 -61.29 5.04
N LYS A 727 -11.04 -60.96 4.57
CA LYS A 727 -11.35 -59.76 3.78
C LYS A 727 -12.58 -59.05 4.32
N PHE A 728 -12.58 -57.72 4.29
CA PHE A 728 -13.73 -56.88 4.62
C PHE A 728 -13.88 -55.79 3.56
N VAL A 729 -15.11 -55.52 3.09
CA VAL A 729 -15.36 -54.58 2.00
C VAL A 729 -16.20 -53.39 2.48
N CYS A 730 -15.71 -52.18 2.24
CA CYS A 730 -16.47 -50.93 2.41
C CYS A 730 -16.87 -50.36 1.04
N LYS A 731 -18.15 -50.00 0.86
CA LYS A 731 -18.66 -49.36 -0.36
C LYS A 731 -18.52 -47.84 -0.25
N VAL A 732 -17.73 -47.22 -1.13
CA VAL A 732 -17.48 -45.77 -1.16
C VAL A 732 -18.22 -45.15 -2.34
N THR A 733 -18.96 -44.08 -2.10
CA THR A 733 -19.60 -43.24 -3.14
C THR A 733 -18.99 -41.85 -3.10
N VAL A 734 -18.43 -41.40 -4.22
CA VAL A 734 -17.96 -40.02 -4.38
C VAL A 734 -19.05 -39.23 -5.09
N LYS A 735 -19.56 -38.19 -4.42
CA LYS A 735 -20.56 -37.27 -4.96
C LYS A 735 -19.90 -36.08 -5.66
#